data_AF-S0FEH9-F1
#
_entry.id   AF-S0FEH9-F1
#
_cell.length_a   1.000
_cell.length_b   1.000
_cell.length_c   1.000
_cell.angle_alpha   90.00
_cell.angle_beta   90.00
_cell.angle_gamma   90.00
#
_symmetry.space_group_name_H-M   'P 1'
#
loop_
_entity.id
_entity.type
_entity.pdbx_description
1 polymer ?
#
loop_
_entity_poly.entity_id
_entity_poly.type
_entity_poly.pdbx_seq_one_letter_code
_entity_poly.pdbx_strand_id
1 'polypeptide(L)'
;MQEKINITGTLDGFSALHSTRTQVGGMAENGALFMEWSVGDQVGVFGDNTVNAAFTGNHSSPAAQTTFSGSVTAGDTPKYAYYPFSDNVSNLQAVPVSIPTEQIYADENSIAAYDVKATDAIANLGSGNYQLKMRQMVSLVRFEFSLTNVDGLSVDEKLQRVTLETGAPVTGSYTYDLTNLDKGLAGVADAQSTSLNLTFSKQPSLSETVIAYAVAAPGAQKGTTWHCTFLTDKHEVSFTTDALCDFEAGKYYVMPLNATVLENNQAVIDDAPAQEETANCYMINSAGEHSFLATVIGNGQKGIIPGAGFHTESAYISPKSAKLLWQDVDGFIDASSIRLGGDGRCYYTANKNVGNAVIAVYSGDNQTGDILWSWHIWGVGDEMPADEIYTNKIGDQFTVMDRTLGAHSPTSLYVTLYQWGRKDPFPNTSTYYVNGIAEEVETSFPVYVSQTGTIAESVKHPAELQKYIDNFHGNWMAETNNYLWGDTNGTTPKYPDYLEDPMACSGWTDVKTIYDPSPVGYRVANKYTWTGFVKRNDGNTSGISGTTSRLDYINYVKYDNGYYFKKNDSDTEGTFYPQTGSRYGSTGTMWSAGQESVLMRGGSSRYWSASPYNIGGTTDAYSAYMSIGSYTEVNGSTPWGAENKINICDFSSSRRDACAIRCVKE
;
A
#
# COMPACT_ATOMS: atom_id res chain seq x y z
N MET A 1 15.27 3.09 41.08
CA MET A 1 14.00 3.78 41.41
C MET A 1 13.78 4.87 40.38
N GLN A 2 12.54 5.18 40.05
CA GLN A 2 12.17 6.22 39.08
C GLN A 2 11.34 7.31 39.74
N GLU A 3 11.39 8.51 39.18
CA GLU A 3 10.69 9.69 39.67
C GLU A 3 9.85 10.30 38.55
N LYS A 4 8.56 10.56 38.83
CA LYS A 4 7.64 11.17 37.87
C LYS A 4 7.86 12.68 37.83
N ILE A 5 8.06 13.20 36.62
CA ILE A 5 8.18 14.64 36.36
C ILE A 5 7.29 15.03 35.17
N ASN A 6 6.94 16.31 35.09
CA ASN A 6 6.19 16.90 33.99
C ASN A 6 7.08 17.88 33.22
N ILE A 7 6.88 17.95 31.91
CA ILE A 7 7.73 18.73 31.02
C ILE A 7 6.85 19.52 30.06
N THR A 8 6.81 20.84 30.19
CA THR A 8 6.07 21.71 29.25
C THR A 8 6.94 21.99 28.02
N GLY A 9 6.52 21.48 26.86
CA GLY A 9 7.12 21.82 25.57
C GLY A 9 6.51 23.11 25.05
N THR A 10 7.29 24.18 25.01
CA THR A 10 6.87 25.47 24.45
C THR A 10 7.53 25.73 23.11
N LEU A 11 6.71 26.06 22.11
CA LEU A 11 7.15 26.35 20.75
C LEU A 11 6.99 27.85 20.46
N ASP A 12 7.95 28.46 19.76
CA ASP A 12 7.92 29.86 19.30
C ASP A 12 7.79 29.93 17.77
N GLY A 13 7.31 31.04 17.21
CA GLY A 13 6.86 31.06 15.80
C GLY A 13 8.00 30.92 14.78
N PHE A 14 7.67 30.49 13.55
CA PHE A 14 8.51 30.92 12.42
C PHE A 14 8.49 32.47 12.33
N SER A 15 9.46 33.02 11.62
CA SER A 15 9.67 34.45 11.45
C SER A 15 10.71 34.65 10.35
N ALA A 16 10.81 35.86 9.78
CA ALA A 16 11.95 36.23 8.93
C ALA A 16 13.31 36.11 9.66
N LEU A 17 13.32 36.03 11.00
CA LEU A 17 14.45 35.56 11.80
C LEU A 17 13.99 34.98 13.17
N HIS A 18 14.68 33.92 13.61
CA HIS A 18 14.62 33.22 14.93
C HIS A 18 13.35 32.41 15.31
N SER A 19 13.59 31.11 15.61
CA SER A 19 12.87 30.25 16.59
C SER A 19 11.68 29.30 16.22
N THR A 20 11.83 28.50 15.14
CA THR A 20 11.69 27.01 15.17
C THR A 20 10.35 26.29 15.57
N ARG A 21 9.68 25.55 14.64
CA ARG A 21 8.37 24.88 14.90
C ARG A 21 7.85 23.79 13.88
N THR A 22 6.89 22.89 14.24
CA THR A 22 5.86 22.08 13.43
C THR A 22 4.69 21.60 14.35
N GLN A 23 3.45 21.13 13.99
CA GLN A 23 2.52 21.09 12.80
C GLN A 23 1.86 22.44 12.42
N VAL A 24 1.54 22.77 11.16
CA VAL A 24 1.02 24.11 10.78
C VAL A 24 -0.36 24.48 11.36
N GLY A 25 -0.36 25.23 12.47
CA GLY A 25 -1.52 25.87 13.10
C GLY A 25 -1.91 27.21 12.45
N GLY A 26 -1.83 27.31 11.12
CA GLY A 26 -2.08 28.53 10.33
C GLY A 26 -0.84 29.42 10.13
N MET A 27 -1.06 30.63 9.58
CA MET A 27 -0.02 31.56 9.15
C MET A 27 -0.18 32.95 9.80
N ALA A 28 0.93 33.53 10.27
CA ALA A 28 1.00 34.88 10.81
C ALA A 28 1.04 35.97 9.73
N GLU A 29 0.74 37.22 10.09
CA GLU A 29 0.71 38.39 9.18
C GLU A 29 2.03 38.63 8.42
N ASN A 30 3.16 38.08 8.90
CA ASN A 30 4.49 38.16 8.28
C ASN A 30 4.83 36.95 7.39
N GLY A 31 3.86 36.10 7.05
CA GLY A 31 4.05 34.90 6.20
C GLY A 31 4.67 33.70 6.92
N ALA A 32 4.76 33.74 8.25
CA ALA A 32 5.33 32.66 9.05
C ALA A 32 4.30 31.60 9.45
N LEU A 33 4.70 30.33 9.40
CA LEU A 33 3.89 29.23 9.92
C LEU A 33 3.85 29.25 11.46
N PHE A 34 2.66 29.29 12.03
CA PHE A 34 2.46 28.84 13.41
C PHE A 34 2.52 27.34 13.44
N MET A 35 2.93 26.76 14.57
CA MET A 35 2.94 25.30 14.66
C MET A 35 2.70 24.66 16.04
N GLU A 36 2.22 23.42 16.06
CA GLU A 36 1.59 22.74 17.20
C GLU A 36 2.00 21.27 17.41
N TRP A 37 1.98 20.79 18.66
CA TRP A 37 2.14 19.37 18.98
C TRP A 37 0.87 18.58 18.65
N SER A 38 1.03 17.33 18.19
CA SER A 38 -0.04 16.40 17.81
C SER A 38 -0.42 15.45 18.96
N VAL A 39 -1.71 15.10 19.04
CA VAL A 39 -2.24 14.24 20.11
C VAL A 39 -1.53 12.88 20.10
N GLY A 40 -0.83 12.58 21.19
CA GLY A 40 -0.03 11.36 21.35
C GLY A 40 1.47 11.54 21.13
N ASP A 41 1.94 12.73 20.74
CA ASP A 41 3.37 13.02 20.53
C ASP A 41 4.24 12.57 21.71
N GLN A 42 5.41 12.01 21.39
CA GLN A 42 6.38 11.54 22.36
C GLN A 42 7.75 12.18 22.14
N VAL A 43 8.38 12.65 23.23
CA VAL A 43 9.75 13.14 23.25
C VAL A 43 10.65 12.18 24.04
N GLY A 44 11.88 11.96 23.56
CA GLY A 44 12.89 11.18 24.27
C GLY A 44 13.78 12.09 25.13
N VAL A 45 13.99 11.74 26.40
CA VAL A 45 14.66 12.60 27.39
C VAL A 45 15.92 11.92 27.96
N PHE A 46 17.01 12.67 28.04
CA PHE A 46 18.27 12.24 28.66
C PHE A 46 18.65 13.12 29.86
N GLY A 47 19.26 12.52 30.88
CA GLY A 47 19.88 13.18 32.04
C GLY A 47 21.32 12.69 32.24
N ASP A 48 21.84 12.72 33.47
CA ASP A 48 23.15 12.10 33.78
C ASP A 48 23.05 10.57 33.95
N ASN A 49 21.87 10.06 34.32
CA ASN A 49 21.62 8.64 34.59
C ASN A 49 20.36 8.11 33.87
N THR A 50 19.60 8.99 33.23
CA THR A 50 18.42 8.70 32.44
C THR A 50 18.81 8.63 30.98
N VAL A 51 18.60 7.47 30.35
CA VAL A 51 18.90 7.23 28.93
C VAL A 51 17.57 7.07 28.20
N ASN A 52 17.29 7.97 27.26
CA ASN A 52 16.16 7.90 26.33
C ASN A 52 14.79 7.59 26.99
N ALA A 53 14.44 8.29 28.07
CA ALA A 53 13.14 8.10 28.70
C ALA A 53 12.02 8.68 27.82
N ALA A 54 10.97 7.88 27.57
CA ALA A 54 9.78 8.32 26.84
C ALA A 54 8.93 9.29 27.69
N PHE A 55 8.51 10.38 27.07
CA PHE A 55 7.64 11.40 27.66
C PHE A 55 6.49 11.68 26.69
N THR A 56 5.25 11.36 27.07
CA THR A 56 4.06 11.44 26.20
C THR A 56 3.24 12.69 26.47
N GLY A 57 2.80 13.38 25.42
CA GLY A 57 1.94 14.57 25.49
C GLY A 57 0.57 14.25 26.07
N ASN A 58 0.09 15.10 27.00
CA ASN A 58 -1.17 14.88 27.73
C ASN A 58 -2.38 15.69 27.21
N HIS A 59 -2.28 16.21 25.98
CA HIS A 59 -3.30 17.05 25.34
C HIS A 59 -4.30 16.23 24.51
N SER A 60 -5.54 16.72 24.40
CA SER A 60 -6.64 16.09 23.68
C SER A 60 -6.97 16.72 22.33
N SER A 61 -6.23 17.75 21.93
CA SER A 61 -6.33 18.47 20.65
C SER A 61 -4.96 19.09 20.35
N PRO A 62 -4.59 19.33 19.08
CA PRO A 62 -3.35 20.01 18.74
C PRO A 62 -3.13 21.30 19.53
N ALA A 63 -1.88 21.57 19.91
CA ALA A 63 -1.55 22.74 20.72
C ALA A 63 -0.10 23.23 20.55
N ALA A 64 0.07 24.54 20.31
CA ALA A 64 1.36 25.25 20.30
C ALA A 64 2.18 25.13 21.60
N GLN A 65 1.55 24.80 22.73
CA GLN A 65 2.22 24.48 23.99
C GLN A 65 1.50 23.31 24.65
N THR A 66 2.26 22.33 25.14
CA THR A 66 1.69 21.16 25.81
C THR A 66 2.57 20.65 26.94
N THR A 67 2.03 19.78 27.80
CA THR A 67 2.80 19.09 28.83
C THR A 67 2.97 17.62 28.46
N PHE A 68 4.22 17.17 28.48
CA PHE A 68 4.60 15.77 28.38
C PHE A 68 4.80 15.22 29.80
N SER A 69 4.32 14.01 30.04
CA SER A 69 4.51 13.29 31.32
C SER A 69 5.30 12.01 31.08
N GLY A 70 6.22 11.71 32.00
CA GLY A 70 7.13 10.56 31.89
C GLY A 70 7.81 10.27 33.22
N SER A 71 8.98 9.64 33.21
CA SER A 71 9.75 9.35 34.43
C SER A 71 11.25 9.31 34.16
N VAL A 72 12.02 9.86 35.09
CA VAL A 72 13.50 9.87 35.06
C VAL A 72 14.06 8.90 36.11
N THR A 73 15.35 8.61 36.05
CA THR A 73 16.08 7.99 37.16
C THR A 73 15.95 8.88 38.40
N ALA A 74 15.61 8.31 39.56
CA ALA A 74 15.31 9.12 40.75
C ALA A 74 16.52 9.97 41.19
N GLY A 75 16.30 11.27 41.41
CA GLY A 75 17.35 12.26 41.70
C GLY A 75 18.16 12.75 40.48
N ASP A 76 17.83 12.32 39.26
CA ASP A 76 18.41 12.84 38.01
C ASP A 76 17.59 14.01 37.45
N THR A 77 18.18 14.81 36.56
CA THR A 77 17.49 15.95 35.91
C THR A 77 17.61 15.88 34.38
N PRO A 78 16.53 16.20 33.64
CA PRO A 78 16.62 16.36 32.18
C PRO A 78 17.69 17.38 31.78
N LYS A 79 18.56 16.98 30.85
CA LYS A 79 19.56 17.84 30.20
C LYS A 79 19.31 18.00 28.71
N TYR A 80 18.86 16.92 28.06
CA TYR A 80 18.58 16.90 26.63
C TYR A 80 17.21 16.28 26.35
N ALA A 81 16.54 16.73 25.30
CA ALA A 81 15.35 16.06 24.78
C ALA A 81 15.28 16.16 23.24
N TYR A 82 14.58 15.22 22.61
CA TYR A 82 14.36 15.21 21.17
C TYR A 82 12.98 14.68 20.76
N TYR A 83 12.60 14.98 19.51
CA TYR A 83 11.37 14.54 18.86
C TYR A 83 11.66 14.26 17.36
N PRO A 84 11.01 13.24 16.75
CA PRO A 84 10.14 12.24 17.38
C PRO A 84 10.93 11.25 18.25
N PHE A 85 10.30 10.75 19.31
CA PHE A 85 10.87 9.69 20.14
C PHE A 85 11.06 8.37 19.37
N SER A 86 12.12 7.63 19.70
CA SER A 86 12.26 6.22 19.31
C SER A 86 13.00 5.43 20.39
N ASP A 87 12.46 4.29 20.82
CA ASP A 87 13.09 3.42 21.84
C ASP A 87 14.52 2.99 21.50
N ASN A 88 14.87 2.94 20.21
CA ASN A 88 16.16 2.46 19.72
C ASN A 88 17.34 3.42 19.96
N VAL A 89 17.10 4.67 20.38
CA VAL A 89 18.15 5.68 20.55
C VAL A 89 18.91 5.49 21.88
N SER A 90 20.07 4.84 21.82
CA SER A 90 20.97 4.67 22.97
C SER A 90 22.14 5.66 22.98
N ASN A 91 22.57 6.17 21.83
CA ASN A 91 23.67 7.14 21.70
C ASN A 91 23.15 8.56 21.48
N LEU A 92 23.17 9.38 22.52
CA LEU A 92 22.78 10.80 22.47
C LEU A 92 23.69 11.68 21.58
N GLN A 93 24.88 11.21 21.19
CA GLN A 93 25.77 11.92 20.25
C GLN A 93 25.52 11.57 18.77
N ALA A 94 24.62 10.62 18.49
CA ALA A 94 24.27 10.18 17.15
C ALA A 94 22.79 9.78 17.08
N VAL A 95 21.90 10.71 17.43
CA VAL A 95 20.45 10.51 17.32
C VAL A 95 20.09 10.40 15.83
N PRO A 96 19.47 9.30 15.38
CA PRO A 96 19.19 9.07 13.96
C PRO A 96 18.04 9.94 13.45
N VAL A 97 18.14 10.34 12.19
CA VAL A 97 17.15 11.10 11.43
C VAL A 97 16.99 10.47 10.06
N SER A 98 15.76 10.33 9.60
CA SER A 98 15.44 9.97 8.23
C SER A 98 14.52 11.03 7.64
N ILE A 99 14.99 11.74 6.61
CA ILE A 99 14.18 12.69 5.85
C ILE A 99 13.81 11.98 4.55
N PRO A 100 12.56 11.59 4.31
CA PRO A 100 12.22 10.79 3.14
C PRO A 100 12.34 11.61 1.86
N THR A 101 12.80 10.95 0.79
CA THR A 101 12.85 11.51 -0.57
C THR A 101 11.45 11.72 -1.14
N GLU A 102 10.52 10.79 -0.90
CA GLU A 102 9.09 10.93 -1.21
C GLU A 102 8.33 11.54 -0.04
N GLN A 103 7.71 12.70 -0.25
CA GLN A 103 6.87 13.39 0.73
C GLN A 103 5.48 13.65 0.15
N ILE A 104 4.48 13.70 1.03
CA ILE A 104 3.07 13.90 0.66
C ILE A 104 2.61 15.26 1.17
N TYR A 105 2.03 16.07 0.29
CA TYR A 105 1.36 17.32 0.66
C TYR A 105 -0.15 17.19 0.47
N ALA A 106 -0.85 16.96 1.58
CA ALA A 106 -2.32 17.03 1.63
C ALA A 106 -2.78 18.46 1.96
N ASP A 107 -2.10 19.07 2.93
CA ASP A 107 -2.23 20.43 3.43
C ASP A 107 -1.05 20.72 4.35
N GLU A 108 -1.03 21.93 4.89
CA GLU A 108 0.02 22.43 5.76
C GLU A 108 0.27 21.58 7.04
N ASN A 109 -0.67 20.73 7.49
CA ASN A 109 -0.42 19.82 8.63
C ASN A 109 0.41 18.59 8.24
N SER A 110 0.32 18.15 6.98
CA SER A 110 0.91 16.87 6.53
C SER A 110 2.44 16.82 6.62
N ILE A 111 3.13 17.96 6.53
CA ILE A 111 4.60 18.02 6.65
C ILE A 111 5.14 17.67 8.04
N ALA A 112 4.31 17.66 9.08
CA ALA A 112 4.78 17.37 10.43
C ALA A 112 5.15 15.90 10.66
N ALA A 113 4.70 15.00 9.77
CA ALA A 113 5.15 13.61 9.73
C ALA A 113 6.66 13.46 9.48
N TYR A 114 7.33 14.53 9.04
CA TYR A 114 8.75 14.57 8.69
C TYR A 114 9.56 15.52 9.61
N ASP A 115 8.99 15.93 10.75
CA ASP A 115 9.64 16.86 11.67
C ASP A 115 10.83 16.25 12.42
N VAL A 116 11.79 17.12 12.82
CA VAL A 116 12.83 16.80 13.79
C VAL A 116 13.09 18.01 14.70
N LYS A 117 12.98 17.80 16.01
CA LYS A 117 13.36 18.78 17.04
C LYS A 117 14.34 18.21 18.05
N ALA A 118 15.16 19.08 18.62
CA ALA A 118 16.01 18.76 19.76
C ALA A 118 16.11 19.95 20.74
N THR A 119 16.59 19.68 21.95
CA THR A 119 16.99 20.72 22.90
C THR A 119 18.09 20.25 23.83
N ASP A 120 18.98 21.20 24.13
CA ASP A 120 19.98 21.27 25.19
C ASP A 120 19.64 22.37 26.22
N ALA A 121 18.50 23.06 26.01
CA ALA A 121 18.10 24.28 26.70
C ALA A 121 16.85 24.04 27.56
N ILE A 122 16.99 23.21 28.60
CA ILE A 122 15.92 22.85 29.53
C ILE A 122 15.95 23.76 30.77
N ALA A 123 14.84 24.43 31.08
CA ALA A 123 14.69 25.21 32.31
C ALA A 123 13.97 24.39 33.39
N ASN A 124 14.53 24.30 34.59
CA ASN A 124 13.87 23.72 35.76
C ASN A 124 12.95 24.76 36.41
N LEU A 125 11.65 24.49 36.46
CA LEU A 125 10.62 25.36 37.04
C LEU A 125 10.29 25.01 38.50
N GLY A 126 10.92 23.97 39.06
CA GLY A 126 10.68 23.47 40.40
C GLY A 126 9.53 22.46 40.50
N SER A 127 9.44 21.78 41.64
CA SER A 127 8.38 20.79 41.95
C SER A 127 8.19 19.69 40.89
N GLY A 128 9.29 19.26 40.24
CA GLY A 128 9.26 18.26 39.17
C GLY A 128 8.73 18.76 37.83
N ASN A 129 8.70 20.08 37.60
CA ASN A 129 8.27 20.68 36.33
C ASN A 129 9.47 21.28 35.59
N TYR A 130 9.56 21.02 34.29
CA TYR A 130 10.61 21.55 33.41
C TYR A 130 10.00 22.17 32.15
N GLN A 131 10.72 23.08 31.50
CA GLN A 131 10.35 23.66 30.20
C GLN A 131 11.40 23.31 29.14
N LEU A 132 10.98 22.73 28.02
CA LEU A 132 11.84 22.50 26.85
C LEU A 132 11.79 23.72 25.92
N LYS A 133 12.96 24.21 25.51
CA LYS A 133 13.10 25.15 24.40
C LYS A 133 13.56 24.39 23.16
N MET A 134 12.59 23.75 22.50
CA MET A 134 12.85 22.89 21.35
C MET A 134 13.24 23.72 20.12
N ARG A 135 14.36 23.38 19.49
CA ARG A 135 14.81 23.91 18.19
C ARG A 135 14.55 22.90 17.08
N GLN A 136 14.25 23.36 15.87
CA GLN A 136 14.21 22.52 14.67
C GLN A 136 15.61 22.09 14.30
N MET A 137 15.76 20.83 13.87
CA MET A 137 16.99 20.32 13.27
C MET A 137 16.90 20.23 11.73
N VAL A 138 15.72 20.46 11.17
CA VAL A 138 15.44 20.45 9.72
C VAL A 138 15.14 21.84 9.16
N SER A 139 15.23 21.98 7.84
CA SER A 139 14.81 23.13 7.05
C SER A 139 13.55 22.79 6.23
N LEU A 140 12.88 23.79 5.67
CA LEU A 140 11.78 23.59 4.72
C LEU A 140 12.12 24.16 3.34
N VAL A 141 11.61 23.52 2.28
CA VAL A 141 11.44 24.15 0.96
C VAL A 141 9.99 24.59 0.85
N ARG A 142 9.76 25.87 0.54
CA ARG A 142 8.45 26.52 0.39
C ARG A 142 8.23 26.86 -1.07
N PHE A 143 7.38 26.10 -1.75
CA PHE A 143 7.00 26.34 -3.14
C PHE A 143 5.82 27.32 -3.20
N GLU A 144 5.84 28.29 -4.11
CA GLU A 144 4.73 29.22 -4.38
C GLU A 144 4.34 29.18 -5.85
N PHE A 145 3.35 28.36 -6.21
CA PHE A 145 2.85 28.25 -7.57
C PHE A 145 1.83 29.36 -7.85
N SER A 146 2.21 30.33 -8.67
CA SER A 146 1.33 31.42 -9.13
C SER A 146 1.39 31.48 -10.66
N LEU A 147 0.74 30.49 -11.29
CA LEU A 147 0.91 30.13 -12.70
C LEU A 147 -0.20 30.67 -13.63
N THR A 148 -1.12 31.48 -13.11
CA THR A 148 -2.33 31.97 -13.81
C THR A 148 -2.08 32.83 -15.05
N ASN A 149 -0.84 33.25 -15.31
CA ASN A 149 -0.43 34.06 -16.45
C ASN A 149 0.81 33.44 -17.16
N VAL A 150 0.94 32.11 -17.15
CA VAL A 150 2.01 31.38 -17.84
C VAL A 150 1.48 30.89 -19.18
N ASP A 151 2.04 31.40 -20.28
CA ASP A 151 1.71 30.91 -21.62
C ASP A 151 1.98 29.40 -21.73
N GLY A 152 1.01 28.65 -22.24
CA GLY A 152 1.03 27.18 -22.31
C GLY A 152 0.23 26.49 -21.19
N LEU A 153 0.15 27.07 -19.99
CA LEU A 153 -0.62 26.49 -18.88
C LEU A 153 -2.04 27.06 -18.77
N SER A 154 -2.95 26.27 -18.20
CA SER A 154 -4.33 26.64 -17.93
C SER A 154 -4.67 26.59 -16.43
N VAL A 155 -5.51 27.54 -16.00
CA VAL A 155 -5.93 27.69 -14.59
C VAL A 155 -6.80 26.55 -14.05
N ASP A 156 -7.33 25.69 -14.92
CA ASP A 156 -8.10 24.50 -14.53
C ASP A 156 -7.22 23.25 -14.35
N GLU A 157 -5.92 23.32 -14.68
CA GLU A 157 -4.97 22.25 -14.43
C GLU A 157 -4.76 22.02 -12.93
N LYS A 158 -4.51 20.76 -12.58
CA LYS A 158 -4.31 20.28 -11.22
C LYS A 158 -2.85 19.91 -11.00
N LEU A 159 -2.22 20.52 -10.01
CA LEU A 159 -0.85 20.23 -9.64
C LEU A 159 -0.75 18.85 -8.98
N GLN A 160 0.02 17.93 -9.56
CA GLN A 160 0.15 16.54 -9.10
C GLN A 160 1.42 16.29 -8.27
N ARG A 161 2.57 16.79 -8.74
CA ARG A 161 3.88 16.44 -8.16
C ARG A 161 4.94 17.52 -8.41
N VAL A 162 5.89 17.63 -7.49
CA VAL A 162 7.19 18.30 -7.69
C VAL A 162 8.31 17.27 -7.56
N THR A 163 9.33 17.40 -8.39
CA THR A 163 10.60 16.68 -8.32
C THR A 163 11.71 17.73 -8.31
N LEU A 164 12.53 17.75 -7.26
CA LEU A 164 13.68 18.64 -7.13
C LEU A 164 14.95 17.81 -6.96
N GLU A 165 15.92 17.96 -7.86
CA GLU A 165 17.26 17.41 -7.72
C GLU A 165 18.23 18.56 -7.40
N THR A 166 18.81 18.56 -6.19
CA THR A 166 19.71 19.61 -5.71
C THR A 166 21.19 19.23 -5.85
N GLY A 167 22.08 20.20 -6.10
CA GLY A 167 23.51 19.94 -6.28
C GLY A 167 24.28 19.50 -5.02
N ALA A 168 23.64 19.47 -3.85
CA ALA A 168 24.13 18.83 -2.63
C ALA A 168 22.96 18.12 -1.90
N PRO A 169 23.20 17.08 -1.06
CA PRO A 169 22.12 16.26 -0.51
C PRO A 169 21.14 16.99 0.43
N VAL A 170 19.86 16.63 0.32
CA VAL A 170 18.71 17.23 1.04
C VAL A 170 17.80 16.21 1.72
N THR A 171 17.84 14.93 1.31
CA THR A 171 17.05 13.84 1.93
C THR A 171 17.94 12.63 2.24
N GLY A 172 17.35 11.55 2.77
CA GLY A 172 18.04 10.34 3.22
C GLY A 172 18.35 10.35 4.73
N SER A 173 19.38 9.58 5.12
CA SER A 173 19.72 9.33 6.53
C SER A 173 20.79 10.29 7.07
N TYR A 174 20.54 10.80 8.27
CA TYR A 174 21.38 11.74 9.01
C TYR A 174 21.46 11.32 10.48
N THR A 175 22.37 11.94 11.22
CA THR A 175 22.44 11.89 12.69
C THR A 175 22.71 13.27 13.27
N TYR A 176 22.46 13.50 14.56
CA TYR A 176 22.94 14.69 15.26
C TYR A 176 23.33 14.42 16.71
N ASP A 177 24.06 15.37 17.29
CA ASP A 177 24.67 15.30 18.61
C ASP A 177 23.92 16.19 19.60
N LEU A 178 23.18 15.60 20.55
CA LEU A 178 22.45 16.35 21.59
C LEU A 178 23.38 17.19 22.48
N THR A 179 24.67 16.84 22.60
CA THR A 179 25.65 17.63 23.35
C THR A 179 26.20 18.82 22.58
N ASN A 180 25.93 18.90 21.27
CA ASN A 180 26.40 19.98 20.40
C ASN A 180 25.48 20.13 19.17
N LEU A 181 24.24 20.59 19.42
CA LEU A 181 23.23 20.80 18.38
C LEU A 181 23.60 21.89 17.36
N ASP A 182 24.58 22.75 17.68
CA ASP A 182 25.12 23.76 16.77
C ASP A 182 25.92 23.15 15.60
N LYS A 183 26.27 21.86 15.65
CA LYS A 183 26.80 21.10 14.51
C LYS A 183 25.76 20.84 13.41
N GLY A 184 24.46 20.93 13.72
CA GLY A 184 23.39 20.54 12.80
C GLY A 184 23.32 19.03 12.54
N LEU A 185 22.83 18.66 11.35
CA LEU A 185 22.74 17.27 10.90
C LEU A 185 24.04 16.81 10.23
N ALA A 186 24.57 15.67 10.65
CA ALA A 186 25.68 14.96 9.99
C ALA A 186 25.11 13.84 9.11
N GLY A 187 25.45 13.85 7.82
CA GLY A 187 25.02 12.82 6.86
C GLY A 187 25.60 11.44 7.16
N VAL A 188 24.80 10.39 6.93
CA VAL A 188 25.27 9.00 6.94
C VAL A 188 25.79 8.65 5.55
N ALA A 189 27.03 8.15 5.47
CA ALA A 189 27.68 7.80 4.21
C ALA A 189 26.80 6.86 3.36
N ASP A 190 26.77 7.12 2.05
CA ASP A 190 26.01 6.40 1.01
C ASP A 190 24.47 6.33 1.20
N ALA A 191 23.94 6.87 2.31
CA ALA A 191 22.51 6.85 2.67
C ALA A 191 21.79 8.21 2.49
N GLN A 192 22.48 9.24 2.00
CA GLN A 192 21.90 10.55 1.65
C GLN A 192 21.37 10.56 0.19
N SER A 193 20.56 11.57 -0.15
CA SER A 193 20.04 11.80 -1.51
C SER A 193 19.93 13.29 -1.85
N THR A 194 20.20 13.63 -3.11
CA THR A 194 20.00 14.94 -3.75
C THR A 194 18.56 15.18 -4.20
N SER A 195 17.73 14.14 -4.25
CA SER A 195 16.32 14.26 -4.66
C SER A 195 15.41 14.66 -3.50
N LEU A 196 14.41 15.49 -3.78
CA LEU A 196 13.30 15.83 -2.89
C LEU A 196 12.01 15.91 -3.72
N ASN A 197 11.08 15.01 -3.45
CA ASN A 197 9.87 14.82 -4.26
C ASN A 197 8.62 15.06 -3.40
N LEU A 198 7.69 15.87 -3.91
CA LEU A 198 6.47 16.25 -3.19
C LEU A 198 5.22 15.90 -4.01
N THR A 199 4.40 14.98 -3.52
CA THR A 199 3.17 14.53 -4.20
C THR A 199 1.94 15.18 -3.57
N PHE A 200 1.08 15.80 -4.38
CA PHE A 200 -0.13 16.48 -3.93
C PHE A 200 -1.33 15.53 -3.90
N SER A 201 -1.68 15.01 -2.72
CA SER A 201 -2.78 14.03 -2.61
C SER A 201 -4.17 14.63 -2.91
N LYS A 202 -4.35 15.94 -2.70
CA LYS A 202 -5.59 16.67 -3.04
C LYS A 202 -5.62 17.29 -4.44
N GLN A 203 -4.51 17.23 -5.19
CA GLN A 203 -4.36 17.77 -6.56
C GLN A 203 -5.03 19.16 -6.80
N PRO A 204 -4.54 20.23 -6.14
CA PRO A 204 -5.15 21.56 -6.21
C PRO A 204 -5.06 22.20 -7.60
N SER A 205 -6.06 22.99 -7.99
CA SER A 205 -6.07 23.70 -9.27
C SER A 205 -5.19 24.95 -9.28
N LEU A 206 -4.59 25.26 -10.43
CA LEU A 206 -3.73 26.43 -10.65
C LEU A 206 -4.50 27.77 -10.80
N SER A 207 -5.77 27.81 -10.38
CA SER A 207 -6.65 28.96 -10.43
C SER A 207 -6.36 30.03 -9.38
N GLU A 208 -5.72 29.63 -8.28
CA GLU A 208 -5.23 30.51 -7.21
C GLU A 208 -3.78 30.16 -6.88
N THR A 209 -3.11 30.95 -6.03
CA THR A 209 -1.72 30.68 -5.67
C THR A 209 -1.63 29.49 -4.70
N VAL A 210 -1.06 28.37 -5.15
CA VAL A 210 -0.84 27.18 -4.31
C VAL A 210 0.49 27.34 -3.56
N ILE A 211 0.43 27.31 -2.23
CA ILE A 211 1.61 27.33 -1.36
C ILE A 211 1.80 25.92 -0.79
N ALA A 212 2.99 25.36 -0.98
CA ALA A 212 3.33 24.00 -0.55
C ALA A 212 4.66 23.95 0.19
N TYR A 213 4.84 22.92 1.01
CA TYR A 213 6.02 22.75 1.85
C TYR A 213 6.55 21.32 1.77
N ALA A 214 7.87 21.19 1.77
CA ALA A 214 8.60 19.93 1.93
C ALA A 214 9.72 20.10 2.96
N VAL A 215 10.10 19.02 3.66
CA VAL A 215 11.20 19.02 4.63
C VAL A 215 12.52 18.63 3.96
N ALA A 216 13.59 19.36 4.29
CA ALA A 216 14.93 19.13 3.76
C ALA A 216 16.01 19.24 4.85
N ALA A 217 17.11 18.50 4.68
CA ALA A 217 18.31 18.63 5.50
C ALA A 217 18.93 20.03 5.35
N PRO A 218 19.28 20.71 6.45
CA PRO A 218 20.11 21.91 6.41
C PRO A 218 21.50 21.58 5.85
N GLY A 219 22.07 22.49 5.07
CA GLY A 219 23.35 22.25 4.39
C GLY A 219 23.71 23.32 3.37
N ALA A 220 24.96 23.26 2.90
CA ALA A 220 25.45 24.14 1.85
C ALA A 220 24.72 23.84 0.53
N GLN A 221 24.08 24.85 -0.04
CA GLN A 221 23.35 24.79 -1.31
C GLN A 221 23.70 25.97 -2.22
N LYS A 222 24.20 27.07 -1.66
CA LYS A 222 24.38 28.34 -2.38
C LYS A 222 25.32 28.20 -3.57
N GLY A 223 24.83 28.57 -4.76
CA GLY A 223 25.56 28.46 -6.02
C GLY A 223 25.73 27.02 -6.51
N THR A 224 24.99 26.07 -5.94
CA THR A 224 24.80 24.75 -6.56
C THR A 224 23.62 24.81 -7.51
N THR A 225 23.77 24.13 -8.65
CA THR A 225 22.74 24.01 -9.67
C THR A 225 21.73 22.95 -9.28
N TRP A 226 20.44 23.23 -9.52
CA TRP A 226 19.29 22.38 -9.23
C TRP A 226 18.51 22.12 -10.52
N HIS A 227 18.01 20.89 -10.69
CA HIS A 227 17.04 20.54 -11.72
C HIS A 227 15.65 20.43 -11.09
N CYS A 228 14.69 21.15 -11.69
CA CYS A 228 13.40 21.45 -11.09
C CYS A 228 12.29 21.03 -12.06
N THR A 229 11.46 20.08 -11.67
CA THR A 229 10.31 19.63 -12.47
C THR A 229 9.03 19.68 -11.64
N PHE A 230 7.91 20.13 -12.24
CA PHE A 230 6.58 19.91 -11.68
C PHE A 230 5.61 19.40 -12.73
N LEU A 231 4.68 18.56 -12.30
CA LEU A 231 3.73 17.83 -13.14
C LEU A 231 2.29 18.26 -12.80
N THR A 232 1.50 18.57 -13.81
CA THR A 232 0.05 18.78 -13.72
C THR A 232 -0.71 17.57 -14.29
N ASP A 233 -2.04 17.66 -14.39
CA ASP A 233 -2.85 16.69 -15.14
C ASP A 233 -2.83 16.86 -16.67
N LYS A 234 -2.06 17.83 -17.18
CA LYS A 234 -1.94 18.11 -18.63
C LYS A 234 -0.51 18.34 -19.12
N HIS A 235 0.37 18.91 -18.30
CA HIS A 235 1.73 19.30 -18.69
C HIS A 235 2.79 18.86 -17.68
N GLU A 236 4.01 18.64 -18.17
CA GLU A 236 5.22 18.63 -17.36
C GLU A 236 6.03 19.92 -17.62
N VAL A 237 6.46 20.58 -16.55
CA VAL A 237 7.25 21.82 -16.61
C VAL A 237 8.61 21.58 -15.98
N SER A 238 9.68 21.73 -16.75
CA SER A 238 11.05 21.50 -16.29
C SER A 238 11.97 22.71 -16.53
N PHE A 239 12.86 22.98 -15.59
CA PHE A 239 13.88 24.03 -15.71
C PHE A 239 15.10 23.75 -14.83
N THR A 240 16.15 24.56 -14.98
CA THR A 240 17.37 24.50 -14.17
C THR A 240 17.65 25.88 -13.57
N THR A 241 18.10 25.93 -12.31
CA THR A 241 18.36 27.18 -11.58
C THR A 241 19.48 26.98 -10.56
N ASP A 242 20.09 28.05 -10.05
CA ASP A 242 21.13 27.98 -9.00
C ASP A 242 20.57 28.47 -7.65
N ALA A 243 20.86 27.76 -6.55
CA ALA A 243 20.34 28.14 -5.24
C ALA A 243 20.97 29.44 -4.72
N LEU A 244 20.15 30.37 -4.22
CA LEU A 244 20.60 31.71 -3.84
C LEU A 244 21.23 31.79 -2.43
N CYS A 245 20.92 30.82 -1.57
CA CYS A 245 21.40 30.70 -0.20
C CYS A 245 21.43 29.24 0.26
N ASP A 246 22.06 29.01 1.42
CA ASP A 246 22.18 27.71 2.05
C ASP A 246 20.91 27.35 2.83
N PHE A 247 20.68 26.05 3.07
CA PHE A 247 19.55 25.59 3.86
C PHE A 247 19.89 25.67 5.35
N GLU A 248 19.13 26.45 6.10
CA GLU A 248 19.34 26.68 7.54
C GLU A 248 18.26 25.99 8.39
N ALA A 249 18.67 25.36 9.49
CA ALA A 249 17.77 24.71 10.44
C ALA A 249 16.76 25.72 11.00
N GLY A 250 15.47 25.36 10.96
CA GLY A 250 14.38 26.23 11.42
C GLY A 250 14.07 27.43 10.52
N LYS A 251 14.56 27.46 9.28
CA LYS A 251 14.13 28.39 8.23
C LYS A 251 13.46 27.67 7.06
N TYR A 252 12.88 28.43 6.15
CA TYR A 252 12.43 27.95 4.83
C TYR A 252 13.20 28.63 3.69
N TYR A 253 13.52 27.87 2.65
CA TYR A 253 13.93 28.39 1.34
C TYR A 253 12.68 28.65 0.50
N VAL A 254 12.52 29.84 -0.08
CA VAL A 254 11.36 30.15 -0.94
C VAL A 254 11.70 29.87 -2.39
N MET A 255 10.89 29.04 -3.03
CA MET A 255 10.95 28.70 -4.44
C MET A 255 9.69 29.26 -5.15
N PRO A 256 9.74 30.54 -5.59
CA PRO A 256 8.61 31.15 -6.27
C PRO A 256 8.49 30.61 -7.70
N LEU A 257 7.31 30.14 -8.09
CA LEU A 257 7.04 29.49 -9.38
C LEU A 257 5.93 30.27 -10.09
N ASN A 258 6.35 31.22 -10.92
CA ASN A 258 5.50 32.15 -11.67
C ASN A 258 6.12 32.45 -13.04
N ALA A 259 5.36 33.09 -13.93
CA ALA A 259 5.78 33.41 -15.30
C ALA A 259 7.19 34.04 -15.39
N THR A 260 7.49 35.05 -14.57
CA THR A 260 8.80 35.71 -14.55
C THR A 260 9.93 34.75 -14.16
N VAL A 261 9.70 33.80 -13.25
CA VAL A 261 10.72 32.81 -12.87
C VAL A 261 10.90 31.76 -13.95
N LEU A 262 9.82 31.27 -14.55
CA LEU A 262 9.88 30.28 -15.64
C LEU A 262 10.54 30.86 -16.90
N GLU A 263 10.22 32.11 -17.27
CA GLU A 263 10.86 32.83 -18.38
C GLU A 263 12.37 33.02 -18.14
N ASN A 264 12.77 33.54 -16.98
CA ASN A 264 14.18 33.79 -16.66
C ASN A 264 15.03 32.51 -16.61
N ASN A 265 14.45 31.36 -16.24
CA ASN A 265 15.14 30.06 -16.21
C ASN A 265 14.90 29.23 -17.50
N GLN A 266 14.28 29.81 -18.54
CA GLN A 266 13.98 29.17 -19.82
C GLN A 266 13.28 27.81 -19.67
N ALA A 267 12.22 27.78 -18.85
CA ALA A 267 11.48 26.57 -18.56
C ALA A 267 10.85 25.96 -19.83
N VAL A 268 10.97 24.64 -19.96
CA VAL A 268 10.28 23.84 -20.97
C VAL A 268 8.92 23.45 -20.40
N ILE A 269 7.88 23.54 -21.22
CA ILE A 269 6.50 23.13 -20.92
C ILE A 269 6.12 22.15 -22.03
N ASP A 270 6.05 20.87 -21.71
CA ASP A 270 5.67 19.78 -22.61
C ASP A 270 4.34 19.15 -22.16
N ASP A 271 3.66 18.42 -23.06
CA ASP A 271 2.52 17.56 -22.68
C ASP A 271 2.95 16.58 -21.57
N ALA A 272 2.09 16.35 -20.57
CA ALA A 272 2.39 15.46 -19.46
C ALA A 272 2.75 14.05 -19.96
N PRO A 273 3.85 13.44 -19.49
CA PRO A 273 4.32 12.17 -20.02
C PRO A 273 3.27 11.07 -19.81
N ALA A 274 3.04 10.28 -20.86
CA ALA A 274 2.17 9.12 -20.81
C ALA A 274 2.71 8.10 -19.78
N GLN A 275 2.10 8.07 -18.60
CA GLN A 275 2.54 7.22 -17.49
C GLN A 275 2.42 5.73 -17.87
N GLU A 276 3.47 4.96 -17.58
CA GLU A 276 3.44 3.51 -17.67
C GLU A 276 2.37 2.97 -16.70
N GLU A 277 1.42 2.20 -17.22
CA GLU A 277 0.40 1.58 -16.38
C GLU A 277 1.05 0.56 -15.44
N THR A 278 0.85 0.78 -14.15
CA THR A 278 1.39 -0.06 -13.08
C THR A 278 0.32 -1.00 -12.53
N ALA A 279 0.73 -2.14 -12.00
CA ALA A 279 -0.15 -3.11 -11.36
C ALA A 279 0.60 -3.89 -10.27
N ASN A 280 -0.13 -4.70 -9.49
CA ASN A 280 0.50 -5.66 -8.58
C ASN A 280 0.92 -6.98 -9.24
N CYS A 281 0.44 -7.26 -10.46
CA CYS A 281 0.83 -8.42 -11.24
C CYS A 281 1.36 -8.01 -12.62
N TYR A 282 2.54 -8.51 -12.98
CA TYR A 282 3.14 -8.34 -14.30
C TYR A 282 3.20 -9.68 -15.02
N MET A 283 2.57 -9.73 -16.20
CA MET A 283 2.49 -10.92 -17.05
C MET A 283 3.66 -10.95 -18.03
N ILE A 284 4.34 -12.09 -18.14
CA ILE A 284 5.40 -12.34 -19.13
C ILE A 284 5.11 -13.63 -19.91
N ASN A 285 5.28 -13.60 -21.23
CA ASN A 285 5.07 -14.75 -22.11
C ASN A 285 6.38 -15.31 -22.72
N SER A 286 7.53 -14.78 -22.29
CA SER A 286 8.84 -15.07 -22.86
C SER A 286 9.93 -15.13 -21.77
N ALA A 287 10.96 -15.95 -22.00
CA ALA A 287 12.19 -15.93 -21.20
C ALA A 287 13.13 -14.81 -21.68
N GLY A 288 13.92 -14.24 -20.78
CA GLY A 288 14.77 -13.08 -21.03
C GLY A 288 14.80 -12.12 -19.85
N GLU A 289 15.42 -10.95 -20.03
CA GLU A 289 15.36 -9.86 -19.06
C GLU A 289 14.04 -9.06 -19.21
N HIS A 290 13.39 -8.81 -18.09
CA HIS A 290 12.16 -8.05 -17.93
C HIS A 290 12.32 -7.01 -16.82
N SER A 291 11.42 -6.03 -16.74
CA SER A 291 11.44 -5.03 -15.67
C SER A 291 10.09 -4.35 -15.43
N PHE A 292 9.87 -3.85 -14.21
CA PHE A 292 8.71 -3.04 -13.83
C PHE A 292 9.15 -1.80 -13.02
N LEU A 293 8.33 -0.74 -13.00
CA LEU A 293 8.53 0.40 -12.11
C LEU A 293 8.42 -0.03 -10.64
N ALA A 294 9.51 0.08 -9.90
CA ALA A 294 9.60 -0.29 -8.49
C ALA A 294 9.41 0.89 -7.53
N THR A 295 9.44 2.12 -8.06
CA THR A 295 9.16 3.37 -7.35
C THR A 295 7.66 3.69 -7.25
N VAL A 296 6.78 2.88 -7.85
CA VAL A 296 5.33 3.10 -7.91
C VAL A 296 4.59 1.83 -7.51
N ILE A 297 3.76 1.89 -6.46
CA ILE A 297 3.04 0.72 -5.93
C ILE A 297 1.67 0.50 -6.60
N GLY A 298 1.28 -0.78 -6.76
CA GLY A 298 -0.04 -1.18 -7.22
C GLY A 298 -0.48 -0.53 -8.54
N ASN A 299 -1.72 -0.05 -8.61
CA ASN A 299 -2.27 0.68 -9.78
C ASN A 299 -1.82 2.16 -9.83
N GLY A 300 -0.68 2.51 -9.23
CA GLY A 300 -0.17 3.89 -9.14
C GLY A 300 -1.09 4.85 -8.38
N GLN A 301 -0.86 6.16 -8.56
CA GLN A 301 -1.62 7.19 -7.82
C GLN A 301 -3.13 7.16 -8.18
N LYS A 302 -3.50 6.74 -9.41
CA LYS A 302 -4.91 6.51 -9.79
C LYS A 302 -5.60 5.43 -8.94
N GLY A 303 -4.83 4.58 -8.26
CA GLY A 303 -5.31 3.55 -7.34
C GLY A 303 -5.38 3.97 -5.86
N ILE A 304 -5.07 5.22 -5.51
CA ILE A 304 -5.30 5.78 -4.17
C ILE A 304 -6.72 6.36 -4.13
N ILE A 305 -7.52 5.95 -3.14
CA ILE A 305 -8.82 6.55 -2.84
C ILE A 305 -8.62 7.43 -1.58
N PRO A 306 -8.68 8.77 -1.68
CA PRO A 306 -8.32 9.64 -0.56
C PRO A 306 -9.15 9.38 0.70
N GLY A 307 -8.50 9.20 1.84
CA GLY A 307 -9.17 8.93 3.12
C GLY A 307 -9.80 7.53 3.24
N ALA A 308 -9.56 6.62 2.29
CA ALA A 308 -10.06 5.24 2.33
C ALA A 308 -9.35 4.32 3.35
N GLY A 309 -8.55 4.86 4.26
CA GLY A 309 -7.85 4.10 5.30
C GLY A 309 -6.76 3.17 4.76
N PHE A 310 -6.10 3.53 3.65
CA PHE A 310 -4.90 2.83 3.19
C PHE A 310 -3.69 3.22 4.04
N HIS A 311 -2.61 2.42 3.99
CA HIS A 311 -1.36 2.71 4.71
C HIS A 311 -0.59 3.95 4.20
N THR A 312 -1.06 4.59 3.13
CA THR A 312 -0.42 5.73 2.45
C THR A 312 -1.48 6.48 1.63
N GLU A 313 -1.27 7.79 1.44
CA GLU A 313 -2.01 8.64 0.50
C GLU A 313 -1.21 8.90 -0.80
N SER A 314 -0.03 8.27 -0.94
CA SER A 314 0.85 8.35 -2.11
C SER A 314 1.29 6.97 -2.58
N ALA A 315 1.21 6.72 -3.88
CA ALA A 315 1.71 5.49 -4.49
C ALA A 315 3.23 5.50 -4.77
N TYR A 316 3.95 6.58 -4.46
CA TYR A 316 5.38 6.71 -4.75
C TYR A 316 6.25 6.26 -3.56
N ILE A 317 7.30 5.48 -3.84
CA ILE A 317 8.27 4.96 -2.87
C ILE A 317 9.71 5.05 -3.38
N SER A 318 10.69 5.12 -2.45
CA SER A 318 12.13 5.12 -2.76
C SER A 318 12.82 3.83 -2.25
N PRO A 319 12.72 2.71 -2.98
CA PRO A 319 13.42 1.48 -2.60
C PRO A 319 14.93 1.59 -2.81
N LYS A 320 15.69 0.88 -1.96
CA LYS A 320 17.16 0.79 -2.01
C LYS A 320 17.68 -0.54 -2.53
N SER A 321 16.91 -1.62 -2.40
CA SER A 321 17.24 -2.92 -3.00
C SER A 321 16.01 -3.78 -3.27
N ALA A 322 16.19 -4.90 -4.00
CA ALA A 322 15.13 -5.83 -4.39
C ALA A 322 15.54 -7.29 -4.16
N LYS A 323 14.56 -8.18 -3.99
CA LYS A 323 14.76 -9.63 -3.80
C LYS A 323 13.64 -10.48 -4.39
N LEU A 324 13.98 -11.66 -4.92
CA LEU A 324 13.02 -12.77 -5.03
C LEU A 324 12.69 -13.30 -3.62
N LEU A 325 11.41 -13.36 -3.28
CA LEU A 325 10.94 -13.99 -2.04
C LEU A 325 10.64 -15.47 -2.24
N TRP A 326 9.84 -15.80 -3.26
CA TRP A 326 9.52 -17.17 -3.62
C TRP A 326 9.17 -17.30 -5.10
N GLN A 327 9.24 -18.53 -5.63
CA GLN A 327 8.70 -18.95 -6.93
C GLN A 327 8.07 -20.35 -6.83
N ASP A 328 7.04 -20.67 -7.62
CA ASP A 328 6.39 -22.01 -7.61
C ASP A 328 7.05 -23.02 -8.56
N VAL A 329 7.73 -22.53 -9.59
CA VAL A 329 8.51 -23.29 -10.55
C VAL A 329 9.99 -23.03 -10.32
N ASP A 330 10.77 -24.10 -10.10
CA ASP A 330 12.21 -23.99 -9.84
C ASP A 330 12.93 -23.21 -10.96
N GLY A 331 13.83 -22.30 -10.58
CA GLY A 331 14.57 -21.45 -11.50
C GLY A 331 13.74 -20.61 -12.48
N PHE A 332 12.45 -20.35 -12.23
CA PHE A 332 11.61 -19.48 -13.09
C PHE A 332 12.25 -18.10 -13.24
N ILE A 333 12.63 -17.47 -12.12
CA ILE A 333 13.39 -16.22 -12.05
C ILE A 333 14.82 -16.53 -11.58
N ASP A 334 15.82 -15.96 -12.25
CA ASP A 334 17.19 -15.94 -11.73
C ASP A 334 17.30 -14.90 -10.62
N ALA A 335 17.31 -15.35 -9.36
CA ALA A 335 17.44 -14.49 -8.19
C ALA A 335 18.74 -13.65 -8.17
N SER A 336 19.78 -14.04 -8.90
CA SER A 336 21.07 -13.31 -8.97
C SER A 336 21.05 -12.14 -9.98
N SER A 337 20.07 -12.13 -10.89
CA SER A 337 19.88 -11.06 -11.88
C SER A 337 19.14 -9.83 -11.33
N ILE A 338 18.50 -9.97 -10.17
CA ILE A 338 17.57 -8.99 -9.60
C ILE A 338 18.33 -7.76 -9.10
N ARG A 339 17.96 -6.59 -9.63
CA ARG A 339 18.59 -5.30 -9.33
C ARG A 339 17.59 -4.15 -9.48
N LEU A 340 17.83 -3.06 -8.76
CA LEU A 340 17.21 -1.77 -9.05
C LEU A 340 18.09 -0.98 -10.03
N GLY A 341 17.49 -0.35 -11.02
CA GLY A 341 18.13 0.64 -11.88
C GLY A 341 17.99 2.06 -11.31
N GLY A 342 18.86 2.97 -11.75
CA GLY A 342 18.76 4.41 -11.43
C GLY A 342 17.56 5.11 -12.07
N ASP A 343 16.85 4.41 -12.97
CA ASP A 343 15.57 4.77 -13.57
C ASP A 343 14.36 4.37 -12.71
N GLY A 344 14.58 3.84 -11.50
CA GLY A 344 13.52 3.40 -10.59
C GLY A 344 12.89 2.05 -10.95
N ARG A 345 13.42 1.31 -11.92
CA ARG A 345 12.92 -0.01 -12.31
C ARG A 345 13.56 -1.13 -11.50
N CYS A 346 12.79 -2.18 -11.21
CA CYS A 346 13.35 -3.48 -10.83
C CYS A 346 13.53 -4.32 -12.09
N TYR A 347 14.77 -4.70 -12.39
CA TYR A 347 15.13 -5.60 -13.49
C TYR A 347 15.34 -7.02 -12.97
N TYR A 348 14.94 -8.02 -13.77
CA TYR A 348 15.11 -9.44 -13.45
C TYR A 348 15.12 -10.29 -14.74
N THR A 349 15.80 -11.44 -14.70
CA THR A 349 15.81 -12.43 -15.78
C THR A 349 14.87 -13.59 -15.45
N ALA A 350 13.93 -13.86 -16.34
CA ALA A 350 13.11 -15.07 -16.32
C ALA A 350 13.73 -16.13 -17.24
N ASN A 351 14.04 -17.32 -16.70
CA ASN A 351 14.58 -18.44 -17.48
C ASN A 351 13.49 -19.27 -18.19
N LYS A 352 12.22 -19.02 -17.84
CA LYS A 352 11.02 -19.72 -18.33
C LYS A 352 9.90 -18.71 -18.53
N ASN A 353 8.90 -19.04 -19.36
CA ASN A 353 7.69 -18.24 -19.53
C ASN A 353 6.46 -18.80 -18.80
N VAL A 354 6.63 -19.82 -17.96
CA VAL A 354 5.56 -20.41 -17.12
C VAL A 354 6.02 -20.46 -15.67
N GLY A 355 5.19 -19.93 -14.77
CA GLY A 355 5.41 -19.95 -13.32
C GLY A 355 4.82 -18.72 -12.63
N ASN A 356 4.89 -18.70 -11.31
CA ASN A 356 4.59 -17.57 -10.46
C ASN A 356 5.78 -17.27 -9.55
N ALA A 357 6.07 -15.99 -9.35
CA ALA A 357 7.08 -15.52 -8.41
C ALA A 357 6.63 -14.25 -7.69
N VAL A 358 7.21 -13.98 -6.54
CA VAL A 358 7.07 -12.68 -5.84
C VAL A 358 8.43 -12.02 -5.69
N ILE A 359 8.54 -10.81 -6.25
CA ILE A 359 9.69 -9.92 -6.05
C ILE A 359 9.25 -8.79 -5.10
N ALA A 360 10.08 -8.50 -4.10
CA ALA A 360 9.85 -7.43 -3.12
C ALA A 360 11.01 -6.43 -3.09
N VAL A 361 10.71 -5.20 -2.67
CA VAL A 361 11.68 -4.11 -2.57
C VAL A 361 11.76 -3.56 -1.16
N TYR A 362 12.96 -3.11 -0.80
CA TYR A 362 13.38 -2.88 0.58
C TYR A 362 13.81 -1.43 0.82
N SER A 363 13.63 -0.94 2.05
CA SER A 363 14.03 0.41 2.46
C SER A 363 15.54 0.58 2.68
N GLY A 364 16.28 -0.51 2.88
CA GLY A 364 17.74 -0.53 2.98
C GLY A 364 18.43 -1.24 1.82
N ASP A 365 19.72 -0.99 1.68
CA ASP A 365 20.58 -1.65 0.69
C ASP A 365 20.76 -3.14 1.02
N ASN A 366 21.22 -3.93 0.04
CA ASN A 366 21.55 -5.36 0.22
C ASN A 366 20.43 -6.20 0.88
N GLN A 367 19.17 -5.87 0.60
CA GLN A 367 17.95 -6.53 1.06
C GLN A 367 17.74 -6.43 2.59
N THR A 368 18.16 -5.30 3.16
CA THR A 368 17.98 -4.96 4.58
C THR A 368 16.86 -3.94 4.80
N GLY A 369 16.44 -3.76 6.06
CA GLY A 369 15.33 -2.87 6.41
C GLY A 369 13.96 -3.49 6.18
N ASP A 370 12.93 -2.65 6.09
CA ASP A 370 11.55 -3.05 5.85
C ASP A 370 11.31 -3.35 4.37
N ILE A 371 10.43 -4.31 4.08
CA ILE A 371 9.82 -4.42 2.75
C ILE A 371 8.84 -3.24 2.58
N LEU A 372 9.04 -2.45 1.53
CA LEU A 372 8.17 -1.33 1.15
C LEU A 372 6.98 -1.81 0.29
N TRP A 373 7.23 -2.74 -0.63
CA TRP A 373 6.19 -3.33 -1.48
C TRP A 373 6.65 -4.64 -2.13
N SER A 374 5.72 -5.35 -2.77
CA SER A 374 5.95 -6.58 -3.51
C SER A 374 5.00 -6.73 -4.69
N TRP A 375 5.47 -7.45 -5.72
CA TRP A 375 4.75 -7.69 -6.97
C TRP A 375 4.77 -9.17 -7.34
N HIS A 376 3.67 -9.62 -7.94
CA HIS A 376 3.52 -10.93 -8.56
C HIS A 376 4.07 -10.88 -9.99
N ILE A 377 5.04 -11.73 -10.30
CA ILE A 377 5.49 -12.00 -11.66
C ILE A 377 4.81 -13.29 -12.13
N TRP A 378 4.07 -13.23 -13.22
CA TRP A 378 3.28 -14.35 -13.75
C TRP A 378 3.78 -14.72 -15.17
N GLY A 379 4.42 -15.88 -15.28
CA GLY A 379 4.67 -16.54 -16.55
C GLY A 379 3.38 -17.18 -17.07
N VAL A 380 2.81 -16.62 -18.13
CA VAL A 380 1.48 -16.98 -18.65
C VAL A 380 1.50 -18.12 -19.70
N GLY A 381 2.69 -18.61 -20.05
CA GLY A 381 2.92 -19.48 -21.22
C GLY A 381 3.17 -18.66 -22.49
N ASP A 382 3.05 -19.31 -23.66
CA ASP A 382 3.32 -18.65 -24.95
C ASP A 382 2.24 -17.62 -25.32
N GLU A 383 1.01 -17.80 -24.81
CA GLU A 383 -0.18 -16.99 -25.11
C GLU A 383 -0.64 -16.19 -23.88
N MET A 384 -0.74 -14.86 -24.06
CA MET A 384 -1.32 -13.94 -23.08
C MET A 384 -2.78 -14.32 -22.74
N PRO A 385 -3.27 -14.05 -21.51
CA PRO A 385 -4.66 -14.30 -21.14
C PRO A 385 -5.65 -13.57 -22.06
N ALA A 386 -6.57 -14.34 -22.64
CA ALA A 386 -7.60 -13.86 -23.54
C ALA A 386 -8.84 -13.35 -22.79
N ASP A 387 -9.66 -12.57 -23.49
CA ASP A 387 -10.92 -12.01 -22.99
C ASP A 387 -12.12 -12.88 -23.41
N GLU A 388 -12.92 -13.29 -22.43
CA GLU A 388 -14.18 -14.01 -22.61
C GLU A 388 -15.37 -13.16 -22.16
N ILE A 389 -16.41 -13.04 -23.00
CA ILE A 389 -17.64 -12.32 -22.61
C ILE A 389 -18.57 -13.27 -21.85
N TYR A 390 -18.78 -13.00 -20.55
CA TYR A 390 -19.79 -13.67 -19.74
C TYR A 390 -21.08 -12.84 -19.75
N THR A 391 -22.23 -13.48 -19.91
CA THR A 391 -23.56 -12.90 -19.67
C THR A 391 -24.07 -13.37 -18.32
N ASN A 392 -24.43 -12.42 -17.46
CA ASN A 392 -24.87 -12.68 -16.10
C ASN A 392 -26.40 -12.94 -16.03
N LYS A 393 -26.96 -13.06 -14.82
CA LYS A 393 -28.37 -13.42 -14.65
C LYS A 393 -29.40 -12.39 -15.16
N ILE A 394 -29.07 -11.10 -15.17
CA ILE A 394 -29.94 -10.04 -15.72
C ILE A 394 -29.69 -9.75 -17.22
N GLY A 395 -28.66 -10.35 -17.80
CA GLY A 395 -28.24 -10.12 -19.20
C GLY A 395 -27.05 -9.17 -19.34
N ASP A 396 -26.56 -8.58 -18.25
CA ASP A 396 -25.37 -7.72 -18.23
C ASP A 396 -24.12 -8.53 -18.63
N GLN A 397 -23.17 -7.85 -19.29
CA GLN A 397 -21.98 -8.48 -19.85
C GLN A 397 -20.70 -8.07 -19.12
N PHE A 398 -19.85 -9.05 -18.87
CA PHE A 398 -18.54 -8.89 -18.25
C PHE A 398 -17.47 -9.40 -19.20
N THR A 399 -16.41 -8.62 -19.41
CA THR A 399 -15.20 -9.06 -20.12
C THR A 399 -14.26 -9.68 -19.09
N VAL A 400 -14.14 -11.01 -19.11
CA VAL A 400 -13.49 -11.82 -18.06
C VAL A 400 -12.25 -12.52 -18.61
N MET A 401 -11.19 -12.61 -17.80
CA MET A 401 -9.97 -13.32 -18.17
C MET A 401 -10.23 -14.83 -18.35
N ASP A 402 -9.76 -15.41 -19.45
CA ASP A 402 -9.93 -16.83 -19.81
C ASP A 402 -9.52 -17.83 -18.71
N ARG A 403 -8.53 -17.46 -17.90
CA ARG A 403 -7.90 -18.28 -16.87
C ARG A 403 -7.98 -17.65 -15.47
N THR A 404 -7.72 -18.48 -14.46
CA THR A 404 -7.61 -18.02 -13.07
C THR A 404 -6.30 -17.23 -12.89
N LEU A 405 -6.26 -16.24 -12.00
CA LEU A 405 -5.05 -15.46 -11.76
C LEU A 405 -3.89 -16.38 -11.32
N GLY A 406 -2.70 -16.18 -11.91
CA GLY A 406 -1.54 -17.05 -11.68
C GLY A 406 -1.61 -18.44 -12.31
N ALA A 407 -2.59 -18.74 -13.17
CA ALA A 407 -2.69 -20.04 -13.83
C ALA A 407 -1.54 -20.29 -14.83
N HIS A 408 -0.89 -21.46 -14.73
CA HIS A 408 0.19 -21.86 -15.66
C HIS A 408 -0.27 -22.09 -17.11
N SER A 409 -1.58 -22.22 -17.35
CA SER A 409 -2.23 -22.37 -18.65
C SER A 409 -3.75 -22.13 -18.52
N PRO A 410 -4.52 -21.99 -19.62
CA PRO A 410 -5.98 -21.86 -19.57
C PRO A 410 -6.71 -22.95 -18.78
N THR A 411 -6.16 -24.18 -18.76
CA THR A 411 -6.75 -25.36 -18.11
C THR A 411 -5.96 -25.82 -16.87
N SER A 412 -5.09 -24.97 -16.32
CA SER A 412 -4.24 -25.32 -15.18
C SER A 412 -5.01 -25.50 -13.87
N LEU A 413 -4.64 -26.52 -13.08
CA LEU A 413 -5.01 -26.63 -11.66
C LEU A 413 -4.06 -25.86 -10.73
N TYR A 414 -2.87 -25.49 -11.22
CA TYR A 414 -1.88 -24.68 -10.52
C TYR A 414 -2.17 -23.20 -10.77
N VAL A 415 -2.41 -22.47 -9.68
CA VAL A 415 -2.86 -21.06 -9.65
C VAL A 415 -2.32 -20.35 -8.39
N THR A 416 -2.47 -19.03 -8.32
CA THR A 416 -2.28 -18.28 -7.07
C THR A 416 -3.59 -18.12 -6.29
N LEU A 417 -3.46 -18.05 -4.97
CA LEU A 417 -4.53 -17.79 -4.01
C LEU A 417 -4.22 -16.48 -3.27
N TYR A 418 -5.25 -15.76 -2.83
CA TYR A 418 -5.11 -14.43 -2.21
C TYR A 418 -6.01 -14.33 -0.97
N GLN A 419 -5.52 -13.65 0.08
CA GLN A 419 -6.38 -13.21 1.19
C GLN A 419 -7.20 -12.01 0.73
N TRP A 420 -8.44 -11.87 1.23
CA TRP A 420 -9.33 -10.81 0.75
C TRP A 420 -8.76 -9.43 1.06
N GLY A 421 -8.68 -8.56 0.05
CA GLY A 421 -8.11 -7.22 0.16
C GLY A 421 -6.57 -7.15 0.14
N ARG A 422 -5.86 -8.26 -0.12
CA ARG A 422 -4.40 -8.24 -0.33
C ARG A 422 -4.03 -8.37 -1.80
N LYS A 423 -2.92 -7.74 -2.16
CA LYS A 423 -2.20 -7.92 -3.44
C LYS A 423 -1.37 -9.22 -3.50
N ASP A 424 -1.07 -9.80 -2.35
CA ASP A 424 -0.01 -10.81 -2.21
C ASP A 424 -0.49 -12.22 -2.57
N PRO A 425 0.14 -12.90 -3.56
CA PRO A 425 -0.20 -14.27 -3.93
C PRO A 425 0.42 -15.31 -3.00
N PHE A 426 -0.27 -16.45 -2.89
CA PHE A 426 0.20 -17.68 -2.27
C PHE A 426 0.02 -18.84 -3.26
N PRO A 427 0.98 -19.76 -3.40
CA PRO A 427 0.85 -20.87 -4.34
C PRO A 427 -0.16 -21.91 -3.82
N ASN A 428 -0.98 -22.49 -4.71
CA ASN A 428 -1.78 -23.69 -4.40
C ASN A 428 -1.01 -25.01 -4.69
N THR A 429 0.29 -24.94 -4.96
CA THR A 429 1.17 -26.08 -5.15
C THR A 429 1.44 -26.83 -3.84
N SER A 430 1.98 -28.03 -3.98
CA SER A 430 2.48 -28.86 -2.88
C SER A 430 3.88 -28.43 -2.42
N THR A 431 4.71 -27.95 -3.36
CA THR A 431 6.09 -27.50 -3.15
C THR A 431 6.25 -26.10 -3.75
N TYR A 432 7.08 -25.25 -3.15
CA TYR A 432 7.52 -23.96 -3.71
C TYR A 432 9.00 -23.73 -3.39
N TYR A 433 9.61 -22.67 -3.94
CA TYR A 433 11.06 -22.47 -3.89
C TYR A 433 11.42 -21.13 -3.26
N VAL A 434 12.23 -21.17 -2.19
CA VAL A 434 12.69 -20.00 -1.42
C VAL A 434 14.22 -20.00 -1.38
N ASN A 435 14.86 -18.92 -1.86
CA ASN A 435 16.32 -18.86 -2.08
C ASN A 435 16.90 -20.05 -2.91
N GLY A 436 16.10 -20.69 -3.77
CA GLY A 436 16.51 -21.88 -4.54
C GLY A 436 16.42 -23.21 -3.78
N ILE A 437 15.87 -23.23 -2.56
CA ILE A 437 15.57 -24.43 -1.78
C ILE A 437 14.10 -24.78 -1.97
N ALA A 438 13.80 -26.07 -2.21
CA ALA A 438 12.44 -26.58 -2.25
C ALA A 438 11.85 -26.70 -0.84
N GLU A 439 10.69 -26.08 -0.62
CA GLU A 439 9.96 -26.00 0.64
C GLU A 439 8.58 -26.66 0.48
N GLU A 440 8.19 -27.48 1.46
CA GLU A 440 6.97 -28.31 1.38
C GLU A 440 5.76 -27.64 2.07
N VAL A 441 4.71 -27.41 1.29
CA VAL A 441 3.55 -26.56 1.62
C VAL A 441 2.25 -27.35 1.84
N GLU A 442 2.30 -28.68 1.71
CA GLU A 442 1.17 -29.56 2.00
C GLU A 442 0.80 -29.53 3.49
N THR A 443 1.79 -29.43 4.38
CA THR A 443 1.58 -29.37 5.83
C THR A 443 1.16 -27.96 6.29
N SER A 444 1.79 -26.90 5.78
CA SER A 444 1.47 -25.51 6.12
C SER A 444 2.17 -24.54 5.16
N PHE A 445 1.52 -23.44 4.77
CA PHE A 445 2.21 -22.24 4.25
C PHE A 445 2.45 -21.27 5.43
N PRO A 446 3.57 -20.53 5.49
CA PRO A 446 3.86 -19.59 6.58
C PRO A 446 2.70 -18.67 6.97
N VAL A 447 2.44 -18.56 8.29
CA VAL A 447 1.39 -17.71 8.87
C VAL A 447 1.98 -16.73 9.87
N TYR A 448 1.89 -15.45 9.56
CA TYR A 448 2.28 -14.37 10.45
C TYR A 448 1.14 -14.01 11.41
N VAL A 449 1.45 -13.80 12.69
CA VAL A 449 0.48 -13.39 13.71
C VAL A 449 0.65 -11.89 13.98
N SER A 450 -0.09 -11.09 13.21
CA SER A 450 -0.08 -9.64 13.31
C SER A 450 -0.55 -9.19 14.68
N GLN A 451 0.27 -8.34 15.33
CA GLN A 451 -0.01 -7.83 16.68
C GLN A 451 -0.86 -6.55 16.64
N THR A 452 -0.81 -5.80 15.53
CA THR A 452 -1.56 -4.54 15.36
C THR A 452 -2.81 -4.68 14.49
N GLY A 453 -2.86 -5.72 13.65
CA GLY A 453 -3.91 -5.91 12.64
C GLY A 453 -3.95 -4.81 11.58
N THR A 454 -2.83 -4.13 11.32
CA THR A 454 -2.77 -3.00 10.38
C THR A 454 -2.32 -3.41 8.98
N ILE A 455 -2.77 -2.65 7.99
CA ILE A 455 -2.35 -2.79 6.60
C ILE A 455 -0.83 -2.54 6.46
N ALA A 456 -0.29 -1.57 7.20
CA ALA A 456 1.15 -1.25 7.23
C ALA A 456 2.03 -2.40 7.76
N GLU A 457 1.55 -3.19 8.72
CA GLU A 457 2.22 -4.42 9.16
C GLU A 457 2.18 -5.49 8.05
N SER A 458 1.01 -5.70 7.41
CA SER A 458 0.85 -6.73 6.38
C SER A 458 1.71 -6.53 5.12
N VAL A 459 2.01 -5.28 4.74
CA VAL A 459 2.87 -4.94 3.60
C VAL A 459 4.29 -5.44 3.78
N LYS A 460 4.79 -5.49 5.03
CA LYS A 460 6.12 -5.99 5.38
C LYS A 460 6.24 -7.52 5.31
N HIS A 461 5.10 -8.21 5.28
CA HIS A 461 4.98 -9.68 5.34
C HIS A 461 4.23 -10.24 4.11
N PRO A 462 4.72 -10.02 2.88
CA PRO A 462 4.06 -10.45 1.64
C PRO A 462 4.11 -11.97 1.41
N ALA A 463 5.17 -12.64 1.87
CA ALA A 463 5.37 -14.08 1.71
C ALA A 463 4.70 -14.92 2.84
N GLU A 464 3.81 -14.33 3.63
CA GLU A 464 3.16 -14.95 4.77
C GLU A 464 1.64 -14.65 4.78
N LEU A 465 0.84 -15.66 5.12
CA LEU A 465 -0.58 -15.49 5.38
C LEU A 465 -0.77 -14.70 6.68
N GLN A 466 -1.50 -13.60 6.61
CA GLN A 466 -1.77 -12.75 7.77
C GLN A 466 -2.95 -13.27 8.58
N LYS A 467 -2.86 -13.20 9.91
CA LYS A 467 -4.01 -13.19 10.82
C LYS A 467 -3.76 -12.20 11.94
N TYR A 468 -4.79 -11.48 12.35
CA TYR A 468 -4.72 -10.68 13.58
C TYR A 468 -4.72 -11.60 14.81
N ILE A 469 -4.13 -11.15 15.91
CA ILE A 469 -4.05 -11.93 17.16
C ILE A 469 -5.42 -12.14 17.80
N ASP A 470 -6.35 -11.17 17.72
CA ASP A 470 -7.75 -11.44 18.06
C ASP A 470 -8.43 -12.21 16.92
N ASN A 471 -8.70 -13.47 17.21
CA ASN A 471 -9.21 -14.44 16.27
C ASN A 471 -10.75 -14.43 16.16
N PHE A 472 -11.47 -13.59 16.93
CA PHE A 472 -12.91 -13.74 17.13
C PHE A 472 -13.76 -13.64 15.84
N HIS A 473 -13.32 -12.86 14.85
CA HIS A 473 -14.02 -12.70 13.56
C HIS A 473 -13.34 -13.40 12.37
N GLY A 474 -12.10 -13.85 12.52
CA GLY A 474 -11.31 -14.47 11.44
C GLY A 474 -10.77 -13.50 10.38
N ASN A 475 -10.83 -12.19 10.61
CA ASN A 475 -10.18 -11.21 9.74
C ASN A 475 -8.64 -11.30 9.88
N TRP A 476 -7.90 -10.76 8.92
CA TRP A 476 -6.46 -10.51 9.05
C TRP A 476 -6.14 -9.09 9.56
N MET A 477 -7.10 -8.17 9.44
CA MET A 477 -7.03 -6.83 10.03
C MET A 477 -7.71 -6.79 11.41
N ALA A 478 -7.33 -5.81 12.24
CA ALA A 478 -8.03 -5.45 13.47
C ALA A 478 -9.28 -4.61 13.18
N GLU A 479 -9.17 -3.67 12.25
CA GLU A 479 -10.27 -2.83 11.76
C GLU A 479 -10.54 -3.13 10.27
N THR A 480 -11.81 -3.30 9.89
CA THR A 480 -12.17 -3.81 8.57
C THR A 480 -12.16 -2.72 7.49
N ASN A 481 -11.12 -2.69 6.64
CA ASN A 481 -11.13 -1.90 5.41
C ASN A 481 -11.86 -2.64 4.27
N ASN A 482 -12.79 -1.96 3.59
CA ASN A 482 -13.56 -2.48 2.45
C ASN A 482 -13.15 -1.91 1.08
N TYR A 483 -12.35 -0.85 1.04
CA TYR A 483 -11.90 -0.21 -0.21
C TYR A 483 -10.77 -0.98 -0.90
N LEU A 484 -10.18 -1.98 -0.24
CA LEU A 484 -8.92 -2.61 -0.66
C LEU A 484 -8.92 -3.16 -2.10
N TRP A 485 -10.05 -3.60 -2.65
CA TRP A 485 -10.15 -4.02 -4.06
C TRP A 485 -11.07 -3.15 -4.94
N GLY A 486 -11.41 -1.94 -4.47
CA GLY A 486 -12.09 -0.95 -5.31
C GLY A 486 -13.55 -1.24 -5.63
N ASP A 487 -14.19 -2.13 -4.88
CA ASP A 487 -15.63 -2.36 -4.96
C ASP A 487 -16.21 -2.39 -3.56
N THR A 488 -16.47 -1.23 -2.96
CA THR A 488 -17.23 -1.20 -1.72
C THR A 488 -18.69 -1.62 -1.91
N ASN A 489 -19.20 -1.55 -3.16
CA ASN A 489 -20.60 -1.71 -3.51
C ASN A 489 -21.55 -0.72 -2.77
N GLY A 490 -21.01 0.24 -2.00
CA GLY A 490 -21.72 0.99 -0.97
C GLY A 490 -22.00 0.15 0.29
N THR A 491 -22.17 0.79 1.45
CA THR A 491 -22.34 0.08 2.74
C THR A 491 -23.68 -0.65 2.92
N THR A 492 -24.59 -0.60 1.92
CA THR A 492 -25.82 -1.41 1.87
C THR A 492 -26.17 -1.82 0.44
N PRO A 493 -25.50 -2.85 -0.10
CA PRO A 493 -26.26 -3.94 -0.72
C PRO A 493 -25.73 -5.32 -0.32
N LYS A 494 -26.56 -6.01 0.47
CA LYS A 494 -26.72 -7.46 0.42
C LYS A 494 -26.94 -7.89 -1.05
N TYR A 495 -26.60 -9.13 -1.41
CA TYR A 495 -27.18 -9.76 -2.61
C TYR A 495 -28.70 -9.52 -2.64
N PRO A 496 -29.30 -9.18 -3.80
CA PRO A 496 -30.74 -9.10 -3.91
C PRO A 496 -31.37 -10.46 -3.60
N ASP A 497 -32.62 -10.47 -3.12
CA ASP A 497 -33.32 -11.72 -2.79
C ASP A 497 -33.57 -12.61 -4.02
N TYR A 498 -33.46 -12.05 -5.22
CA TYR A 498 -33.47 -12.73 -6.51
C TYR A 498 -32.41 -12.12 -7.43
N LEU A 499 -31.61 -12.96 -8.09
CA LEU A 499 -30.54 -12.54 -8.99
C LEU A 499 -31.03 -11.94 -10.33
N GLU A 500 -32.33 -11.86 -10.56
CA GLU A 500 -32.93 -11.11 -11.66
C GLU A 500 -33.15 -9.61 -11.35
N ASP A 501 -32.73 -9.13 -10.17
CA ASP A 501 -32.78 -7.71 -9.80
C ASP A 501 -31.72 -6.88 -10.57
N PRO A 502 -32.08 -5.75 -11.21
CA PRO A 502 -31.15 -4.87 -11.93
C PRO A 502 -29.96 -4.33 -11.13
N MET A 503 -29.98 -4.41 -9.79
CA MET A 503 -28.83 -4.11 -8.94
C MET A 503 -27.66 -5.11 -9.13
N ALA A 504 -27.92 -6.29 -9.69
CA ALA A 504 -26.91 -7.30 -9.98
C ALA A 504 -26.13 -7.01 -11.28
N CYS A 505 -25.61 -5.78 -11.45
CA CYS A 505 -25.08 -5.26 -12.72
C CYS A 505 -23.56 -5.39 -12.89
N SER A 506 -23.07 -5.08 -14.09
CA SER A 506 -21.64 -5.03 -14.45
C SER A 506 -20.92 -3.74 -13.97
N GLY A 507 -21.20 -3.30 -12.74
CA GLY A 507 -20.66 -2.08 -12.14
C GLY A 507 -19.71 -2.31 -10.96
N TRP A 508 -18.83 -1.33 -10.74
CA TRP A 508 -18.00 -1.16 -9.54
C TRP A 508 -18.28 0.22 -8.96
N THR A 509 -18.17 0.39 -7.64
CA THR A 509 -18.34 1.71 -7.02
C THR A 509 -17.09 2.58 -7.10
N ASP A 510 -15.90 1.97 -7.17
CA ASP A 510 -14.62 2.66 -7.05
C ASP A 510 -13.61 2.18 -8.12
N VAL A 511 -12.46 2.84 -8.18
CA VAL A 511 -11.35 2.53 -9.10
C VAL A 511 -10.64 1.23 -8.72
N LYS A 512 -9.92 0.61 -9.68
CA LYS A 512 -8.91 -0.40 -9.33
C LYS A 512 -7.82 0.25 -8.46
N THR A 513 -7.57 -0.30 -7.28
CA THR A 513 -6.76 0.33 -6.24
C THR A 513 -5.30 -0.11 -6.26
N ILE A 514 -4.48 0.51 -5.41
CA ILE A 514 -3.13 0.01 -5.11
C ILE A 514 -3.11 -1.40 -4.51
N TYR A 515 -4.22 -1.96 -4.01
CA TYR A 515 -4.27 -3.28 -3.37
C TYR A 515 -4.91 -4.39 -4.21
N ASP A 516 -5.45 -4.07 -5.40
CA ASP A 516 -5.97 -5.07 -6.35
C ASP A 516 -4.81 -5.91 -6.94
N PRO A 517 -4.81 -7.26 -6.80
CA PRO A 517 -3.74 -8.14 -7.28
C PRO A 517 -3.68 -8.29 -8.81
N SER A 518 -4.67 -7.80 -9.56
CA SER A 518 -4.84 -8.06 -10.98
C SER A 518 -3.82 -7.31 -11.85
N PRO A 519 -3.41 -7.86 -13.01
CA PRO A 519 -2.46 -7.21 -13.91
C PRO A 519 -3.03 -5.97 -14.61
N VAL A 520 -2.18 -5.23 -15.33
CA VAL A 520 -2.54 -4.03 -16.09
C VAL A 520 -3.77 -4.27 -16.99
N GLY A 521 -4.71 -3.32 -17.00
CA GLY A 521 -5.97 -3.40 -17.76
C GLY A 521 -7.00 -4.41 -17.22
N TYR A 522 -6.75 -5.03 -16.07
CA TYR A 522 -7.66 -5.95 -15.40
C TYR A 522 -7.82 -5.61 -13.91
N ARG A 523 -8.96 -5.95 -13.30
CA ARG A 523 -9.30 -5.82 -11.87
C ARG A 523 -10.01 -7.07 -11.33
N VAL A 524 -10.19 -7.20 -10.01
CA VAL A 524 -10.92 -8.34 -9.41
C VAL A 524 -12.41 -8.29 -9.78
N ALA A 525 -12.96 -9.45 -10.17
CA ALA A 525 -14.38 -9.61 -10.50
C ALA A 525 -15.32 -9.17 -9.35
N ASN A 526 -16.44 -8.51 -9.68
CA ASN A 526 -17.47 -8.19 -8.68
C ASN A 526 -18.31 -9.44 -8.33
N LYS A 527 -19.10 -9.35 -7.26
CA LYS A 527 -19.95 -10.46 -6.79
C LYS A 527 -21.05 -10.91 -7.76
N TYR A 528 -21.31 -10.16 -8.84
CA TYR A 528 -22.36 -10.44 -9.82
C TYR A 528 -21.85 -11.14 -11.09
N THR A 529 -20.53 -11.16 -11.35
CA THR A 529 -19.91 -11.72 -12.56
C THR A 529 -20.30 -13.18 -12.83
N TRP A 530 -20.47 -14.01 -11.80
CA TRP A 530 -20.75 -15.46 -11.96
C TRP A 530 -22.24 -15.83 -11.83
N THR A 531 -23.16 -14.86 -11.73
CA THR A 531 -24.59 -15.13 -11.48
C THR A 531 -25.27 -15.94 -12.58
N GLY A 532 -24.73 -15.92 -13.81
CA GLY A 532 -25.18 -16.77 -14.92
C GLY A 532 -24.84 -18.27 -14.77
N PHE A 533 -23.90 -18.65 -13.88
CA PHE A 533 -23.43 -20.04 -13.75
C PHE A 533 -24.43 -21.00 -13.09
N VAL A 534 -25.53 -20.48 -12.53
CA VAL A 534 -26.60 -21.29 -11.91
C VAL A 534 -27.99 -20.88 -12.39
N LYS A 535 -28.87 -21.88 -12.53
CA LYS A 535 -30.25 -21.67 -13.00
C LYS A 535 -31.14 -21.07 -11.90
N ARG A 536 -30.79 -21.26 -10.63
CA ARG A 536 -31.56 -20.77 -9.48
C ARG A 536 -31.43 -19.26 -9.27
N ASN A 537 -32.56 -18.63 -9.03
CA ASN A 537 -32.70 -17.20 -8.72
C ASN A 537 -32.02 -16.80 -7.40
N ASP A 538 -31.84 -17.72 -6.46
CA ASP A 538 -31.15 -17.48 -5.16
C ASP A 538 -29.63 -17.71 -5.19
N GLY A 539 -29.08 -18.07 -6.37
CA GLY A 539 -27.65 -18.34 -6.56
C GLY A 539 -27.11 -19.62 -5.91
N ASN A 540 -27.94 -20.42 -5.21
CA ASN A 540 -27.43 -21.46 -4.29
C ASN A 540 -28.05 -22.85 -4.52
N THR A 541 -27.29 -23.75 -5.13
CA THR A 541 -27.71 -25.15 -5.36
C THR A 541 -27.72 -26.03 -4.10
N SER A 542 -27.17 -25.56 -2.97
CA SER A 542 -27.06 -26.34 -1.73
C SER A 542 -28.41 -26.68 -1.10
N GLY A 543 -29.41 -25.80 -1.26
CA GLY A 543 -30.75 -25.95 -0.69
C GLY A 543 -31.65 -26.97 -1.42
N ILE A 544 -31.19 -27.57 -2.51
CA ILE A 544 -31.96 -28.57 -3.26
C ILE A 544 -32.03 -29.88 -2.47
N SER A 545 -33.24 -30.41 -2.28
CA SER A 545 -33.51 -31.70 -1.65
C SER A 545 -34.61 -32.46 -2.40
N GLY A 546 -34.57 -33.80 -2.36
CA GLY A 546 -35.64 -34.67 -2.85
C GLY A 546 -35.67 -34.96 -4.36
N THR A 547 -34.75 -34.42 -5.17
CA THR A 547 -34.75 -34.61 -6.64
C THR A 547 -33.46 -35.27 -7.17
N THR A 548 -33.54 -35.70 -8.43
CA THR A 548 -32.39 -36.04 -9.29
C THR A 548 -31.38 -34.88 -9.36
N SER A 549 -30.14 -35.26 -9.64
CA SER A 549 -28.89 -34.48 -9.67
C SER A 549 -28.94 -32.95 -9.51
N ARG A 550 -28.13 -32.42 -8.58
CA ARG A 550 -27.83 -30.97 -8.48
C ARG A 550 -27.27 -30.39 -9.79
N LEU A 551 -26.64 -31.20 -10.63
CA LEU A 551 -26.13 -30.82 -11.95
C LEU A 551 -27.21 -30.19 -12.85
N ASP A 552 -28.48 -30.60 -12.69
CA ASP A 552 -29.62 -30.08 -13.47
C ASP A 552 -29.81 -28.56 -13.25
N TYR A 553 -29.30 -28.00 -12.15
CA TYR A 553 -29.42 -26.59 -11.77
C TYR A 553 -28.16 -25.76 -12.04
N ILE A 554 -27.10 -26.36 -12.58
CA ILE A 554 -25.86 -25.69 -12.94
C ILE A 554 -25.87 -25.39 -14.46
N ASN A 555 -25.38 -24.22 -14.84
CA ASN A 555 -25.13 -23.87 -16.24
C ASN A 555 -23.68 -24.24 -16.60
N TYR A 556 -23.47 -25.51 -16.97
CA TYR A 556 -22.17 -26.05 -17.38
C TYR A 556 -22.28 -26.87 -18.67
N VAL A 557 -21.14 -27.06 -19.34
CA VAL A 557 -20.99 -27.82 -20.59
C VAL A 557 -20.43 -29.22 -20.31
N LYS A 558 -19.36 -29.30 -19.50
CA LYS A 558 -18.66 -30.54 -19.13
C LYS A 558 -17.94 -30.38 -17.79
N TYR A 559 -17.55 -31.50 -17.19
CA TYR A 559 -16.55 -31.53 -16.12
C TYR A 559 -15.32 -32.30 -16.62
N ASP A 560 -14.15 -31.71 -16.43
CA ASP A 560 -12.85 -32.31 -16.74
C ASP A 560 -11.82 -31.66 -15.79
N ASN A 561 -11.63 -32.29 -14.62
CA ASN A 561 -10.81 -31.80 -13.50
C ASN A 561 -11.19 -30.41 -12.92
N GLY A 562 -12.26 -29.83 -13.45
CA GLY A 562 -12.90 -28.57 -13.08
C GLY A 562 -14.18 -28.40 -13.91
N TYR A 563 -15.04 -27.47 -13.51
CA TYR A 563 -16.27 -27.20 -14.26
C TYR A 563 -15.98 -26.32 -15.47
N TYR A 564 -16.54 -26.66 -16.63
CA TYR A 564 -16.63 -25.76 -17.77
C TYR A 564 -18.01 -25.09 -17.72
N PHE A 565 -18.11 -23.95 -17.03
CA PHE A 565 -19.38 -23.21 -16.92
C PHE A 565 -19.75 -22.57 -18.25
N LYS A 566 -21.05 -22.41 -18.53
CA LYS A 566 -21.52 -21.64 -19.69
C LYS A 566 -21.24 -20.15 -19.47
N LYS A 567 -20.61 -19.51 -20.46
CA LYS A 567 -20.44 -18.06 -20.56
C LYS A 567 -21.76 -17.35 -20.87
N ASN A 568 -22.67 -18.01 -21.58
CA ASN A 568 -24.04 -17.57 -21.88
C ASN A 568 -24.91 -18.78 -22.25
N ASP A 569 -26.24 -18.61 -22.37
CA ASP A 569 -27.16 -19.73 -22.64
C ASP A 569 -26.82 -20.54 -23.91
N SER A 570 -26.30 -19.88 -24.95
CA SER A 570 -25.90 -20.52 -26.22
C SER A 570 -24.53 -21.19 -26.22
N ASP A 571 -23.71 -21.01 -25.17
CA ASP A 571 -22.34 -21.53 -25.12
C ASP A 571 -22.30 -23.08 -25.10
N THR A 572 -21.49 -23.67 -25.98
CA THR A 572 -21.29 -25.14 -26.09
C THR A 572 -19.85 -25.58 -25.82
N GLU A 573 -18.96 -24.68 -25.39
CA GLU A 573 -17.56 -24.97 -25.05
C GLU A 573 -17.30 -24.80 -23.55
N GLY A 574 -17.83 -23.69 -22.99
CA GLY A 574 -17.68 -23.30 -21.59
C GLY A 574 -16.38 -22.55 -21.29
N THR A 575 -16.27 -22.06 -20.06
CA THR A 575 -15.08 -21.44 -19.45
C THR A 575 -14.62 -22.26 -18.25
N PHE A 576 -13.31 -22.51 -18.15
CA PHE A 576 -12.78 -23.48 -17.19
C PHE A 576 -12.57 -22.89 -15.79
N TYR A 577 -13.16 -23.53 -14.78
CA TYR A 577 -12.99 -23.21 -13.37
C TYR A 577 -12.37 -24.40 -12.61
N PRO A 578 -11.06 -24.33 -12.30
CA PRO A 578 -10.36 -25.40 -11.59
C PRO A 578 -10.85 -25.59 -10.14
N GLN A 579 -10.66 -26.82 -9.65
CA GLN A 579 -10.83 -27.20 -8.25
C GLN A 579 -9.58 -26.86 -7.42
N THR A 580 -9.28 -25.55 -7.34
CA THR A 580 -8.04 -24.93 -6.81
C THR A 580 -7.70 -25.25 -5.36
N GLY A 581 -8.65 -25.67 -4.52
CA GLY A 581 -8.53 -25.62 -3.06
C GLY A 581 -8.62 -24.20 -2.50
N SER A 582 -8.31 -24.05 -1.22
CA SER A 582 -8.11 -22.77 -0.51
C SER A 582 -7.15 -22.99 0.67
N ARG A 583 -6.42 -21.98 1.17
CA ARG A 583 -5.60 -22.12 2.39
C ARG A 583 -6.30 -21.49 3.60
N TYR A 584 -6.32 -22.21 4.71
CA TYR A 584 -6.95 -21.77 5.95
C TYR A 584 -6.01 -20.83 6.72
N GLY A 585 -6.37 -19.55 6.84
CA GLY A 585 -5.46 -18.50 7.35
C GLY A 585 -5.13 -18.62 8.84
N SER A 586 -5.74 -19.55 9.58
CA SER A 586 -5.32 -19.90 10.95
C SER A 586 -3.99 -20.67 10.99
N THR A 587 -3.71 -21.49 9.97
CA THR A 587 -2.71 -22.58 10.00
C THR A 587 -1.90 -22.75 8.72
N GLY A 588 -2.29 -22.11 7.62
CA GLY A 588 -1.63 -22.22 6.31
C GLY A 588 -1.89 -23.53 5.55
N THR A 589 -2.47 -24.52 6.23
CA THR A 589 -2.93 -25.80 5.69
C THR A 589 -3.90 -25.59 4.53
N MET A 590 -3.74 -26.38 3.46
CA MET A 590 -4.71 -26.40 2.37
C MET A 590 -5.99 -27.13 2.79
N TRP A 591 -7.14 -26.61 2.37
CA TRP A 591 -8.49 -27.10 2.69
C TRP A 591 -9.20 -27.49 1.39
N SER A 592 -9.65 -28.75 1.33
CA SER A 592 -10.71 -29.21 0.42
C SER A 592 -11.88 -29.76 1.23
N ALA A 593 -13.10 -29.34 0.92
CA ALA A 593 -14.26 -29.54 1.80
C ALA A 593 -14.80 -30.98 1.81
N GLY A 594 -14.26 -31.81 2.71
CA GLY A 594 -14.96 -32.99 3.22
C GLY A 594 -14.57 -34.33 2.61
N GLN A 595 -13.30 -34.71 2.66
CA GLN A 595 -12.90 -36.11 2.76
C GLN A 595 -11.51 -36.25 3.42
N GLU A 596 -11.33 -37.28 4.25
CA GLU A 596 -10.02 -37.62 4.80
C GLU A 596 -9.13 -38.21 3.68
N SER A 597 -7.86 -37.78 3.61
CA SER A 597 -6.80 -38.25 2.71
C SER A 597 -6.90 -37.96 1.19
N VAL A 598 -7.91 -37.24 0.68
CA VAL A 598 -7.91 -36.84 -0.75
C VAL A 598 -6.99 -35.63 -0.98
N LEU A 599 -5.85 -35.91 -1.60
CA LEU A 599 -4.71 -35.03 -1.90
C LEU A 599 -5.08 -33.63 -2.44
N MET A 600 -5.16 -32.63 -1.55
CA MET A 600 -4.76 -31.22 -1.73
C MET A 600 -5.48 -30.34 -2.78
N ARG A 601 -5.93 -30.87 -3.91
CA ARG A 601 -6.60 -30.20 -5.04
C ARG A 601 -7.70 -31.15 -5.57
N GLY A 602 -8.75 -30.62 -6.20
CA GLY A 602 -9.82 -31.45 -6.78
C GLY A 602 -11.13 -31.57 -5.96
N GLY A 603 -11.12 -31.27 -4.67
CA GLY A 603 -12.30 -31.48 -3.80
C GLY A 603 -13.26 -30.29 -3.65
N SER A 604 -12.77 -29.05 -3.70
CA SER A 604 -13.58 -27.83 -3.67
C SER A 604 -12.74 -26.61 -4.03
N SER A 605 -13.35 -25.54 -4.55
CA SER A 605 -12.71 -24.23 -4.72
C SER A 605 -13.58 -23.06 -4.28
N ARG A 606 -12.91 -21.93 -4.01
CA ARG A 606 -13.53 -20.64 -3.68
C ARG A 606 -12.89 -19.56 -4.55
N TYR A 607 -13.70 -18.66 -5.08
CA TYR A 607 -13.26 -17.52 -5.87
C TYR A 607 -13.72 -16.23 -5.19
N TRP A 608 -12.78 -15.47 -4.63
CA TRP A 608 -13.08 -14.18 -4.01
C TRP A 608 -13.58 -13.18 -5.06
N SER A 609 -14.56 -12.36 -4.69
CA SER A 609 -14.93 -11.15 -5.43
C SER A 609 -14.33 -9.90 -4.80
N ALA A 610 -14.26 -8.81 -5.56
CA ALA A 610 -13.90 -7.48 -5.09
C ALA A 610 -14.85 -6.95 -4.00
N SER A 611 -16.08 -7.47 -3.94
CA SER A 611 -17.19 -6.90 -3.19
C SER A 611 -17.27 -7.37 -1.73
N PRO A 612 -17.65 -6.50 -0.79
CA PRO A 612 -18.19 -6.90 0.50
C PRO A 612 -19.66 -7.32 0.39
N TYR A 613 -20.13 -7.96 1.46
CA TYR A 613 -21.51 -8.39 1.67
C TYR A 613 -21.96 -8.01 3.09
N ASN A 614 -23.00 -7.19 3.19
CA ASN A 614 -23.61 -6.83 4.46
C ASN A 614 -24.56 -7.96 4.90
N ILE A 615 -24.23 -8.66 5.99
CA ILE A 615 -25.03 -9.78 6.51
C ILE A 615 -26.26 -9.33 7.32
N GLY A 616 -26.30 -8.06 7.74
CA GLY A 616 -27.26 -7.52 8.71
C GLY A 616 -26.95 -7.93 10.15
N GLY A 617 -27.08 -6.98 11.08
CA GLY A 617 -26.89 -7.23 12.53
C GLY A 617 -25.43 -7.25 13.01
N THR A 618 -24.45 -7.06 12.12
CA THR A 618 -23.04 -6.76 12.47
C THR A 618 -22.69 -5.31 12.12
N THR A 619 -21.65 -4.78 12.77
CA THR A 619 -20.97 -3.54 12.36
C THR A 619 -20.22 -3.72 11.05
N ASP A 620 -19.60 -4.89 10.88
CA ASP A 620 -18.65 -5.19 9.82
C ASP A 620 -19.30 -6.00 8.70
N ALA A 621 -18.98 -5.64 7.45
CA ALA A 621 -19.38 -6.41 6.28
C ALA A 621 -18.44 -7.62 6.06
N TYR A 622 -19.01 -8.73 5.60
CA TYR A 622 -18.27 -9.93 5.24
C TYR A 622 -17.74 -9.77 3.80
N SER A 623 -16.91 -10.70 3.32
CA SER A 623 -16.41 -10.71 1.93
C SER A 623 -17.20 -11.69 1.08
N ALA A 624 -17.64 -11.28 -0.11
CA ALA A 624 -18.41 -12.11 -1.03
C ALA A 624 -17.50 -13.02 -1.89
N TYR A 625 -17.94 -14.25 -2.14
CA TYR A 625 -17.22 -15.23 -2.97
C TYR A 625 -18.17 -16.21 -3.66
N MET A 626 -17.73 -16.80 -4.77
CA MET A 626 -18.34 -18.01 -5.33
C MET A 626 -17.69 -19.25 -4.68
N SER A 627 -18.51 -20.23 -4.26
CA SER A 627 -18.04 -21.55 -3.84
C SER A 627 -18.43 -22.65 -4.83
N ILE A 628 -17.51 -23.60 -5.03
CA ILE A 628 -17.63 -24.74 -5.94
C ILE A 628 -17.27 -26.00 -5.14
N GLY A 629 -18.22 -26.93 -5.01
CA GLY A 629 -18.04 -28.23 -4.39
C GLY A 629 -17.46 -29.30 -5.34
N SER A 630 -17.24 -30.50 -4.81
CA SER A 630 -16.76 -31.66 -5.58
C SER A 630 -17.74 -32.08 -6.66
N TYR A 631 -17.25 -32.57 -7.81
CA TYR A 631 -18.11 -33.14 -8.84
C TYR A 631 -18.48 -34.60 -8.55
N THR A 632 -19.71 -34.99 -8.86
CA THR A 632 -20.13 -36.40 -8.99
C THR A 632 -21.19 -36.55 -10.07
N GLU A 633 -21.12 -37.62 -10.86
CA GLU A 633 -22.13 -37.93 -11.88
C GLU A 633 -23.48 -38.34 -11.28
N VAL A 634 -23.46 -38.96 -10.08
CA VAL A 634 -24.64 -39.55 -9.45
C VAL A 634 -24.72 -39.12 -7.99
N ASN A 635 -25.74 -38.32 -7.65
CA ASN A 635 -26.07 -37.94 -6.28
C ASN A 635 -26.62 -39.16 -5.49
N GLY A 636 -25.72 -39.96 -4.90
CA GLY A 636 -25.99 -41.17 -4.14
C GLY A 636 -26.64 -40.96 -2.76
N SER A 637 -27.81 -40.30 -2.73
CA SER A 637 -28.75 -40.26 -1.59
C SER A 637 -28.16 -39.95 -0.19
N THR A 638 -27.50 -38.80 -0.02
CA THR A 638 -27.50 -38.11 1.29
C THR A 638 -27.44 -36.58 1.14
N PRO A 639 -28.14 -35.76 1.95
CA PRO A 639 -28.19 -34.31 1.72
C PRO A 639 -26.86 -33.55 1.93
N TRP A 640 -25.96 -34.10 2.76
CA TRP A 640 -24.97 -33.30 3.50
C TRP A 640 -23.64 -33.07 2.78
N GLY A 641 -23.18 -33.98 1.91
CA GLY A 641 -21.89 -33.87 1.21
C GLY A 641 -21.72 -32.59 0.39
N ALA A 642 -20.47 -32.18 0.14
CA ALA A 642 -20.13 -30.98 -0.66
C ALA A 642 -20.48 -31.12 -2.17
N GLU A 643 -20.76 -32.35 -2.60
CA GLU A 643 -21.06 -32.77 -3.98
C GLU A 643 -22.03 -31.85 -4.73
N ASN A 644 -21.58 -31.38 -5.89
CA ASN A 644 -22.31 -30.56 -6.86
C ASN A 644 -22.94 -29.29 -6.24
N LYS A 645 -22.40 -28.78 -5.13
CA LYS A 645 -22.81 -27.50 -4.53
C LYS A 645 -22.04 -26.35 -5.18
N ILE A 646 -22.71 -25.64 -6.08
CA ILE A 646 -22.34 -24.28 -6.50
C ILE A 646 -23.17 -23.29 -5.68
N ASN A 647 -22.50 -22.31 -5.06
CA ASN A 647 -23.14 -21.14 -4.47
C ASN A 647 -22.44 -19.87 -4.99
N ILE A 648 -23.16 -19.07 -5.75
CA ILE A 648 -22.66 -17.76 -6.23
C ILE A 648 -22.86 -16.68 -5.16
N CYS A 649 -23.83 -16.87 -4.26
CA CYS A 649 -24.22 -15.93 -3.22
C CYS A 649 -23.56 -16.26 -1.86
N ASP A 650 -22.27 -16.62 -1.86
CA ASP A 650 -21.53 -17.00 -0.65
C ASP A 650 -20.79 -15.82 -0.03
N PHE A 651 -20.56 -15.87 1.30
CA PHE A 651 -19.93 -14.77 2.03
C PHE A 651 -19.25 -15.24 3.33
N SER A 652 -18.14 -14.61 3.72
CA SER A 652 -17.31 -15.04 4.86
C SER A 652 -16.66 -13.85 5.58
N SER A 653 -16.60 -13.91 6.91
CA SER A 653 -15.79 -12.99 7.73
C SER A 653 -14.30 -13.37 7.74
N SER A 654 -13.98 -14.61 7.34
CA SER A 654 -12.64 -15.18 7.37
C SER A 654 -11.77 -14.66 6.20
N ARG A 655 -11.57 -13.33 6.14
CA ARG A 655 -10.82 -12.63 5.08
C ARG A 655 -9.37 -13.12 4.95
N ARG A 656 -8.83 -13.72 6.01
CA ARG A 656 -7.52 -14.38 6.03
C ARG A 656 -7.42 -15.66 5.22
N ASP A 657 -8.53 -16.27 4.79
CA ASP A 657 -8.47 -17.51 4.03
C ASP A 657 -8.08 -17.19 2.59
N ALA A 658 -7.03 -17.83 2.09
CA ALA A 658 -6.55 -17.58 0.74
C ALA A 658 -7.36 -18.39 -0.27
N CYS A 659 -8.07 -17.70 -1.16
CA CYS A 659 -8.94 -18.29 -2.18
C CYS A 659 -8.49 -17.82 -3.58
N ALA A 660 -8.96 -18.46 -4.64
CA ALA A 660 -8.62 -18.09 -6.01
C ALA A 660 -9.25 -16.74 -6.41
N ILE A 661 -8.75 -16.13 -7.48
CA ILE A 661 -9.29 -14.91 -8.09
C ILE A 661 -9.49 -15.12 -9.58
N ARG A 662 -10.61 -14.60 -10.10
CA ARG A 662 -10.82 -14.35 -11.53
C ARG A 662 -10.81 -12.85 -11.75
N CYS A 663 -10.07 -12.40 -12.76
CA CYS A 663 -10.00 -11.00 -13.15
C CYS A 663 -10.98 -10.68 -14.29
N VAL A 664 -11.39 -9.43 -14.36
CA VAL A 664 -12.19 -8.83 -15.45
C VAL A 664 -11.49 -7.55 -15.94
N LYS A 665 -11.89 -6.98 -17.07
CA LYS A 665 -11.35 -5.67 -17.51
C LYS A 665 -11.64 -4.55 -16.49
N GLU A 666 -10.71 -3.59 -16.43
CA GLU A 666 -10.75 -2.43 -15.51
C GLU A 666 -11.91 -1.46 -15.79
#